data_AF-A0AAW2SWZ4-F1
#
_entry.id   AF-A0AAW2SWZ4-F1
#
_cell.length_a   1.000
_cell.length_b   1.000
_cell.length_c   1.000
_cell.angle_alpha   90.00
_cell.angle_beta   90.00
_cell.angle_gamma   90.00
#
_symmetry.space_group_name_H-M   'P 1'
#
loop_
_entity.id
_entity.type
_entity.pdbx_description
1 polymer ?
#
loop_
_entity_poly.entity_id
_entity_poly.type
_entity_poly.pdbx_seq_one_letter_code
_entity_poly.pdbx_strand_id
1 'polypeptide(L)'
;MQLLTQRNQNPLSKPAASILVFEILNYRLLSLYRYQGKNKGLIHDVTKMLATLKGKRGDHRAFRLAENLCMNLILSMREFFYVKRDGKGPTDFTETLNRITVTTLAIIIKTRGVAEVEHLLYLQTMLEQILATSQHAWSEKTLRYFPSILRDALAGRMDKRGLAIQAWQQAETTVINQCTQLLATSADPTYVMTYINHSFPQHRQYLCAGAWILMYGHPESINSLHLGRVLREFSPEEVTANIYTMVDVLLHHFNLELQRGRSLQDLMIKACANLAFFIWTHELLPLDILLLALIDRDDDPHALRIVINILDSKELQQRVKLYLMNRGPPEHWLFSGTFKRAELQKALGNHLSWKERYPTFFDDIAARLLPVIPLIIYRLIENDAIDAADRVLQVYSTFLHYYPLNFTFVRDILAYFYGHLPGKLILRILNVLDVKKIPISESFPQHINSSSASICPPLDYFATLLLGLVNHVIPPLNNSSKNGQVGETSNSSVRAPHNKAQVTSQAGAIAPEGQKPFYQIQDPGTYTQLILETAVIEILSLPVSASQIVSSLVQIVVHIQPTLVQSSNGLNPTGVGQSSVLPTSPSGGSTDSLGATRTPSVSGLSNSNFVWRSGYTCQQLSCLLIQACGLLLAQLPQEFHIQLYMEAARVIKESWWLTDGKRSVGELESAVCYALLDPTWAQDNTSTAIGNVVALLHAFFSNLPLEWLEGTHLIIKHLKPVTSIAGLRIAFRIMGPLLPRLANAHTLFSKILSVLLNVMADVFGRNSQPSAPIEASEIADIIDFLHHIVHYEGQGGPVQPSSKPRAEVLALIGRAAETLRPDVQHLLTHLKADVNSSIYAATHPKFVQNTN
;
A
#
# COMPACT_ATOMS: atom_id res chain seq x y z
N MET A 1 -0.61 25.02 4.63
CA MET A 1 -0.06 26.38 4.64
C MET A 1 -1.07 27.45 5.01
N GLN A 2 -2.37 27.39 4.68
CA GLN A 2 -3.36 28.39 5.16
C GLN A 2 -3.28 28.70 6.67
N LEU A 3 -2.96 27.71 7.52
CA LEU A 3 -2.70 27.92 8.96
C LEU A 3 -1.33 28.60 9.27
N LEU A 4 -0.31 28.37 8.44
CA LEU A 4 1.00 29.04 8.52
C LEU A 4 0.92 30.47 7.97
N THR A 5 0.17 30.69 6.87
CA THR A 5 -0.11 32.02 6.32
C THR A 5 -1.09 32.82 7.17
N GLN A 6 -2.12 32.21 7.80
CA GLN A 6 -3.06 32.93 8.67
C GLN A 6 -2.39 33.53 9.91
N ARG A 7 -1.36 32.88 10.46
CA ARG A 7 -0.62 33.41 11.62
C ARG A 7 0.59 34.27 11.25
N ASN A 8 1.13 34.15 10.04
CA ASN A 8 2.40 34.76 9.64
C ASN A 8 2.41 35.17 8.15
N GLN A 9 1.54 36.12 7.74
CA GLN A 9 1.53 36.63 6.36
C GLN A 9 2.82 37.39 5.97
N ASN A 10 3.48 38.05 6.92
CA ASN A 10 4.62 38.94 6.65
C ASN A 10 6.01 38.29 6.49
N PRO A 11 6.38 37.17 7.16
CA PRO A 11 7.71 36.59 7.00
C PRO A 11 7.85 35.60 5.82
N LEU A 12 6.78 34.88 5.41
CA LEU A 12 6.84 33.90 4.31
C LEU A 12 7.03 34.54 2.91
N SER A 13 6.75 35.84 2.76
CA SER A 13 7.08 36.60 1.54
C SER A 13 8.59 36.83 1.37
N LYS A 14 9.40 36.62 2.42
CA LYS A 14 10.85 36.76 2.36
C LYS A 14 11.50 35.45 1.91
N PRO A 15 12.37 35.45 0.88
CA PRO A 15 13.02 34.24 0.36
C PRO A 15 13.73 33.40 1.44
N ALA A 16 14.41 34.06 2.38
CA ALA A 16 15.11 33.40 3.50
C ALA A 16 14.20 32.53 4.37
N ALA A 17 12.99 33.02 4.67
CA ALA A 17 12.04 32.31 5.52
C ALA A 17 11.46 31.10 4.79
N SER A 18 11.14 31.24 3.49
CA SER A 18 10.64 30.14 2.66
C SER A 18 11.65 29.00 2.57
N ILE A 19 12.93 29.30 2.32
CA ILE A 19 14.02 28.31 2.27
C ILE A 19 14.14 27.55 3.60
N LEU A 20 14.18 28.28 4.73
CA LEU A 20 14.26 27.66 6.04
C LEU A 20 13.05 26.76 6.33
N VAL A 21 11.85 27.20 5.95
CA VAL A 21 10.62 26.40 6.08
C VAL A 21 10.74 25.11 5.27
N PHE A 22 11.19 25.16 4.01
CA PHE A 22 11.39 23.95 3.22
C PHE A 22 12.42 23.00 3.83
N GLU A 23 13.54 23.51 4.35
CA GLU A 23 14.55 22.68 5.02
C GLU A 23 13.99 22.00 6.30
N ILE A 24 13.26 22.75 7.13
CA ILE A 24 12.64 22.20 8.34
C ILE A 24 11.58 21.16 7.98
N LEU A 25 10.73 21.42 6.98
CA LEU A 25 9.70 20.47 6.57
C LEU A 25 10.31 19.18 6.03
N ASN A 26 11.33 19.27 5.16
CA ASN A 26 12.03 18.10 4.61
C ASN A 26 12.71 17.26 5.69
N TYR A 27 13.56 17.91 6.49
CA TYR A 27 14.59 17.19 7.24
C TYR A 27 14.31 17.15 8.74
N ARG A 28 13.19 17.72 9.21
CA ARG A 28 12.81 17.72 10.63
C ARG A 28 11.38 17.32 10.90
N LEU A 29 10.42 17.82 10.12
CA LEU A 29 9.01 17.73 10.50
C LEU A 29 8.17 16.79 9.63
N LEU A 30 8.74 16.13 8.62
CA LEU A 30 7.97 15.25 7.73
C LEU A 30 7.16 14.19 8.51
N SER A 31 7.77 13.53 9.49
CA SER A 31 7.09 12.53 10.34
C SER A 31 5.91 13.11 11.10
N LEU A 32 6.03 14.35 11.61
CA LEU A 32 4.95 15.05 12.31
C LEU A 32 3.78 15.36 11.39
N TYR A 33 4.04 15.85 10.17
CA TYR A 33 2.99 16.16 9.21
C TYR A 33 2.22 14.90 8.78
N ARG A 34 2.96 13.80 8.60
CA ARG A 34 2.39 12.49 8.30
C ARG A 34 1.50 11.99 9.43
N TYR A 35 1.98 12.05 10.67
CA TYR A 35 1.19 11.67 11.85
C TYR A 35 -0.09 12.49 12.00
N GLN A 36 -0.06 13.78 11.65
CA GLN A 36 -1.26 14.63 11.67
C GLN A 36 -2.19 14.43 10.48
N GLY A 37 -1.85 13.57 9.50
CA GLY A 37 -2.66 13.36 8.29
C GLY A 37 -2.73 14.58 7.38
N LYS A 38 -1.77 15.51 7.45
CA LYS A 38 -1.80 16.80 6.73
C LYS A 38 -1.05 16.81 5.40
N ASN A 39 -0.58 15.64 4.94
CA ASN A 39 0.25 15.52 3.74
C ASN A 39 -0.49 15.97 2.47
N LYS A 40 -1.75 15.54 2.26
CA LYS A 40 -2.55 15.88 1.06
C LYS A 40 -2.65 17.40 0.84
N GLY A 41 -2.96 18.17 1.90
CA GLY A 41 -3.03 19.63 1.84
C GLY A 41 -1.67 20.28 1.61
N LEU A 42 -0.61 19.75 2.23
CA LEU A 42 0.74 20.28 2.05
C LEU A 42 1.29 20.04 0.64
N ILE A 43 0.98 18.89 0.01
CA ILE A 43 1.33 18.62 -1.39
C ILE A 43 0.77 19.72 -2.29
N HIS A 44 -0.51 20.06 -2.14
CA HIS A 44 -1.15 21.12 -2.93
C HIS A 44 -0.45 22.48 -2.75
N ASP A 45 -0.19 22.86 -1.50
CA ASP A 45 0.48 24.13 -1.20
C ASP A 45 1.91 24.20 -1.77
N VAL A 46 2.68 23.12 -1.66
CA VAL A 46 4.05 23.03 -2.18
C VAL A 46 4.06 23.05 -3.70
N THR A 47 3.11 22.36 -4.34
CA THR A 47 2.98 22.34 -5.80
C THR A 47 2.68 23.73 -6.36
N LYS A 48 1.80 24.48 -5.70
CA LYS A 48 1.53 25.87 -6.08
C LYS A 48 2.79 26.74 -6.00
N MET A 49 3.64 26.54 -4.98
CA MET A 49 4.92 27.24 -4.88
C MET A 49 5.89 26.82 -5.99
N LEU A 50 5.99 25.53 -6.29
CA LEU A 50 6.80 25.02 -7.40
C LEU A 50 6.43 25.66 -8.74
N ALA A 51 5.14 25.78 -9.03
CA ALA A 51 4.66 26.45 -10.23
C ALA A 51 5.17 27.90 -10.35
N THR A 52 5.37 28.60 -9.23
CA THR A 52 5.94 29.95 -9.22
C THR A 52 7.47 30.01 -9.27
N LEU A 53 8.16 28.93 -8.92
CA LEU A 53 9.63 28.87 -8.83
C LEU A 53 10.27 28.30 -10.10
N LYS A 54 9.60 27.37 -10.77
CA LYS A 54 10.19 26.55 -11.85
C LYS A 54 10.78 27.35 -13.01
N GLY A 55 10.17 28.49 -13.35
CA GLY A 55 10.62 29.40 -14.42
C GLY A 55 11.51 30.57 -13.94
N LYS A 56 11.80 30.70 -12.65
CA LYS A 56 12.56 31.83 -12.10
C LYS A 56 14.06 31.57 -12.12
N ARG A 57 14.80 32.40 -12.85
CA ARG A 57 16.27 32.34 -12.94
C ARG A 57 16.94 32.54 -11.58
N GLY A 58 17.88 31.67 -11.26
CA GLY A 58 18.69 31.72 -10.04
C GLY A 58 18.01 31.25 -8.76
N ASP A 59 16.72 30.89 -8.77
CA ASP A 59 15.98 30.39 -7.59
C ASP A 59 16.11 28.85 -7.43
N HIS A 60 17.28 28.31 -7.81
CA HIS A 60 17.51 26.86 -7.88
C HIS A 60 17.38 26.16 -6.54
N ARG A 61 17.86 26.78 -5.45
CA ARG A 61 17.82 26.16 -4.13
C ARG A 61 16.39 26.06 -3.61
N ALA A 62 15.64 27.16 -3.61
CA ALA A 62 14.23 27.14 -3.20
C ALA A 62 13.43 26.11 -4.01
N PHE A 63 13.62 26.07 -5.33
CA PHE A 63 12.97 25.08 -6.20
C PHE A 63 13.33 23.65 -5.82
N ARG A 64 14.62 23.31 -5.67
CA ARG A 64 15.06 21.93 -5.37
C ARG A 64 14.61 21.47 -3.99
N LEU A 65 14.62 22.35 -3.00
CA LEU A 65 14.09 22.04 -1.67
C LEU A 65 12.58 21.78 -1.71
N ALA A 66 11.83 22.59 -2.47
CA ALA A 66 10.40 22.39 -2.64
C ALA A 66 10.08 21.10 -3.41
N GLU A 67 10.86 20.78 -4.45
CA GLU A 67 10.69 19.56 -5.26
C GLU A 67 11.02 18.31 -4.44
N ASN A 68 12.12 18.33 -3.67
CA ASN A 68 12.48 17.25 -2.75
C ASN A 68 11.44 17.06 -1.63
N LEU A 69 10.85 18.15 -1.12
CA LEU A 69 9.74 18.06 -0.16
C LEU A 69 8.50 17.43 -0.78
N CYS A 70 8.13 17.86 -1.97
CA CYS A 70 6.99 17.30 -2.67
C CYS A 70 7.19 15.81 -2.98
N MET A 71 8.40 15.42 -3.38
CA MET A 71 8.79 14.02 -3.58
C MET A 71 8.61 13.19 -2.30
N ASN A 72 9.16 13.64 -1.17
CA ASN A 72 8.98 12.98 0.12
C ASN A 72 7.50 12.90 0.55
N LEU A 73 6.72 13.94 0.30
CA LEU A 73 5.30 13.94 0.61
C LEU A 73 4.52 12.95 -0.26
N ILE A 74 4.79 12.89 -1.57
CA ILE A 74 4.20 11.92 -2.49
C ILE A 74 4.58 10.50 -2.06
N LEU A 75 5.86 10.22 -1.79
CA LEU A 75 6.33 8.91 -1.32
C LEU A 75 5.77 8.50 0.05
N SER A 76 5.36 9.47 0.88
CA SER A 76 4.77 9.19 2.20
C SER A 76 3.28 8.79 2.15
N MET A 77 2.66 8.91 0.97
CA MET A 77 1.23 8.64 0.77
C MET A 77 0.92 7.16 0.98
N ARG A 78 -0.19 6.89 1.67
CA ARG A 78 -0.70 5.54 1.93
C ARG A 78 -2.02 5.22 1.26
N GLU A 79 -2.65 6.25 0.71
CA GLU A 79 -3.98 6.21 0.16
C GLU A 79 -4.01 7.02 -1.12
N PHE A 80 -5.06 6.80 -1.89
CA PHE A 80 -5.39 7.61 -3.04
C PHE A 80 -5.54 9.10 -2.64
N PHE A 81 -5.10 9.98 -3.53
CA PHE A 81 -5.25 11.43 -3.36
C PHE A 81 -5.70 12.09 -4.66
N TYR A 82 -6.44 13.18 -4.51
CA TYR A 82 -6.95 13.97 -5.63
C TYR A 82 -5.91 14.99 -6.06
N VAL A 83 -5.66 15.09 -7.38
CA VAL A 83 -4.68 16.05 -7.90
C VAL A 83 -5.33 17.40 -8.21
N LYS A 84 -6.54 17.41 -8.79
CA LYS A 84 -7.39 18.62 -8.92
C LYS A 84 -8.88 18.25 -8.78
N ARG A 85 -9.60 18.92 -7.86
CA ARG A 85 -11.04 18.71 -7.63
C ARG A 85 -11.91 19.05 -8.85
N ASP A 86 -11.52 20.06 -9.63
CA ASP A 86 -12.35 20.57 -10.74
C ASP A 86 -12.24 19.71 -12.02
N GLY A 87 -11.44 18.64 -12.01
CA GLY A 87 -11.35 17.68 -13.11
C GLY A 87 -10.68 18.19 -14.40
N LYS A 88 -10.33 19.47 -14.51
CA LYS A 88 -9.87 20.09 -15.77
C LYS A 88 -8.41 20.53 -15.75
N GLY A 89 -7.70 20.22 -16.85
CA GLY A 89 -6.37 20.73 -17.16
C GLY A 89 -5.21 19.95 -16.52
N PRO A 90 -3.96 20.22 -16.97
CA PRO A 90 -2.77 19.53 -16.47
C PRO A 90 -2.52 19.81 -14.99
N THR A 91 -1.77 18.93 -14.33
CA THR A 91 -1.26 19.17 -12.98
C THR A 91 -0.22 20.29 -12.98
N ASP A 92 0.00 20.87 -11.81
CA ASP A 92 1.07 21.85 -11.59
C ASP A 92 2.39 21.18 -11.14
N PHE A 93 2.44 19.85 -11.20
CA PHE A 93 3.63 19.07 -10.92
C PHE A 93 4.70 19.27 -12.00
N THR A 94 5.95 19.12 -11.60
CA THR A 94 7.08 19.01 -12.52
C THR A 94 7.07 17.63 -13.18
N GLU A 95 7.77 17.48 -14.30
CA GLU A 95 7.93 16.17 -14.97
C GLU A 95 8.43 15.10 -13.98
N THR A 96 9.43 15.43 -13.17
CA THR A 96 9.97 14.55 -12.11
C THR A 96 8.87 14.10 -11.13
N LEU A 97 8.05 15.04 -10.64
CA LEU A 97 6.98 14.73 -9.69
C LEU A 97 5.84 13.95 -10.33
N ASN A 98 5.53 14.17 -11.61
CA ASN A 98 4.57 13.37 -12.36
C ASN A 98 4.99 11.89 -12.42
N ARG A 99 6.25 11.62 -12.76
CA ARG A 99 6.79 10.25 -12.84
C ARG A 99 6.78 9.54 -11.49
N ILE A 100 7.20 10.25 -10.44
CA ILE A 100 7.18 9.73 -9.07
C ILE A 100 5.74 9.47 -8.60
N THR A 101 4.80 10.36 -8.93
CA THR A 101 3.38 10.17 -8.58
C THR A 101 2.83 8.88 -9.17
N VAL A 102 3.07 8.60 -10.46
CA VAL A 102 2.61 7.36 -11.10
C VAL A 102 3.25 6.13 -10.46
N THR A 103 4.56 6.19 -10.17
CA THR A 103 5.27 5.10 -9.49
C THR A 103 4.72 4.84 -8.09
N THR A 104 4.46 5.90 -7.33
CA THR A 104 3.83 5.81 -6.00
C THR A 104 2.41 5.24 -6.08
N LEU A 105 1.62 5.62 -7.09
CA LEU A 105 0.29 5.05 -7.31
C LEU A 105 0.38 3.53 -7.57
N ALA A 106 1.35 3.09 -8.38
CA ALA A 106 1.59 1.66 -8.60
C ALA A 106 1.86 0.92 -7.27
N ILE A 107 2.72 1.49 -6.42
CA ILE A 107 3.06 0.91 -5.11
C ILE A 107 1.83 0.88 -4.19
N ILE A 108 1.07 1.97 -4.09
CA ILE A 108 -0.13 2.05 -3.23
C ILE A 108 -1.18 1.04 -3.68
N ILE A 109 -1.55 1.05 -4.97
CA ILE A 109 -2.60 0.18 -5.51
C ILE A 109 -2.19 -1.29 -5.34
N LYS A 110 -0.93 -1.65 -5.63
CA LYS A 110 -0.47 -3.04 -5.52
C LYS A 110 -0.40 -3.53 -4.07
N THR A 111 -0.01 -2.68 -3.14
CA THR A 111 0.27 -3.10 -1.76
C THR A 111 -0.86 -2.78 -0.77
N ARG A 112 -1.86 -1.98 -1.16
CA ARG A 112 -2.98 -1.54 -0.30
C ARG A 112 -4.33 -1.47 -1.02
N GLY A 113 -4.36 -1.54 -2.35
CA GLY A 113 -5.56 -1.44 -3.18
C GLY A 113 -6.25 -0.07 -3.14
N VAL A 114 -7.31 0.07 -3.95
CA VAL A 114 -8.17 1.26 -3.97
C VAL A 114 -9.41 1.07 -3.10
N ALA A 115 -9.53 1.90 -2.07
CA ALA A 115 -10.55 1.75 -1.02
C ALA A 115 -11.98 2.15 -1.45
N GLU A 116 -12.13 3.13 -2.35
CA GLU A 116 -13.42 3.75 -2.69
C GLU A 116 -13.70 3.66 -4.20
N VAL A 117 -14.98 3.50 -4.57
CA VAL A 117 -15.42 3.43 -5.98
C VAL A 117 -15.04 4.70 -6.75
N GLU A 118 -15.21 5.86 -6.11
CA GLU A 118 -14.96 7.17 -6.72
C GLU A 118 -13.50 7.31 -7.17
N HIS A 119 -12.55 6.77 -6.39
CA HIS A 119 -11.14 6.77 -6.74
C HIS A 119 -10.83 5.91 -7.97
N LEU A 120 -11.50 4.76 -8.13
CA LEU A 120 -11.36 3.92 -9.33
C LEU A 120 -11.85 4.65 -10.58
N LEU A 121 -12.98 5.33 -10.48
CA LEU A 121 -13.54 6.13 -11.59
C LEU A 121 -12.66 7.35 -11.91
N TYR A 122 -12.07 7.97 -10.89
CA TYR A 122 -11.21 9.14 -11.04
C TYR A 122 -9.80 8.80 -11.54
N LEU A 123 -9.32 7.56 -11.37
CA LEU A 123 -7.95 7.17 -11.71
C LEU A 123 -7.56 7.55 -13.15
N GLN A 124 -8.42 7.26 -14.13
CA GLN A 124 -8.15 7.58 -15.54
C GLN A 124 -7.99 9.10 -15.75
N THR A 125 -8.95 9.89 -15.28
CA THR A 125 -8.89 11.37 -15.38
C THR A 125 -7.68 11.93 -14.63
N MET A 126 -7.34 11.36 -13.47
CA MET A 126 -6.18 11.78 -12.70
C MET A 126 -4.88 11.51 -13.48
N LEU A 127 -4.74 10.34 -14.10
CA LEU A 127 -3.58 10.00 -14.92
C LEU A 127 -3.49 10.93 -16.14
N GLU A 128 -4.61 11.22 -16.80
CA GLU A 128 -4.66 12.19 -17.90
C GLU A 128 -4.17 13.57 -17.46
N GLN A 129 -4.60 14.05 -16.28
CA GLN A 129 -4.13 15.32 -15.72
C GLN A 129 -2.62 15.29 -15.44
N ILE A 130 -2.13 14.26 -14.75
CA ILE A 130 -0.71 14.09 -14.37
C ILE A 130 0.15 14.03 -15.63
N LEU A 131 -0.31 13.32 -16.65
CA LEU A 131 0.47 12.99 -17.83
C LEU A 131 0.27 13.97 -19.00
N ALA A 132 -0.65 14.93 -18.87
CA ALA A 132 -0.98 15.91 -19.92
C ALA A 132 0.24 16.68 -20.44
N THR A 133 1.17 17.04 -19.55
CA THR A 133 2.41 17.75 -19.89
C THR A 133 3.64 16.85 -19.89
N SER A 134 3.47 15.57 -19.57
CA SER A 134 4.58 14.63 -19.46
C SER A 134 4.93 14.01 -20.81
N GLN A 135 6.22 13.74 -21.05
CA GLN A 135 6.68 13.03 -22.26
C GLN A 135 7.17 11.61 -21.97
N HIS A 136 7.29 11.22 -20.69
CA HIS A 136 7.81 9.92 -20.29
C HIS A 136 6.88 8.75 -20.60
N ALA A 137 7.45 7.59 -20.89
CA ALA A 137 6.77 6.31 -20.92
C ALA A 137 7.61 5.28 -20.16
N TRP A 138 6.96 4.30 -19.53
CA TRP A 138 7.63 3.23 -18.78
C TRP A 138 7.92 2.04 -19.70
N SER A 139 9.05 1.38 -19.49
CA SER A 139 9.38 0.13 -20.19
C SER A 139 8.42 -1.00 -19.80
N GLU A 140 8.34 -2.04 -20.65
CA GLU A 140 7.61 -3.27 -20.32
C GLU A 140 8.13 -3.93 -19.02
N LYS A 141 9.44 -3.83 -18.76
CA LYS A 141 10.09 -4.38 -17.56
C LYS A 141 9.58 -3.74 -16.27
N THR A 142 9.25 -2.44 -16.30
CA THR A 142 8.61 -1.77 -15.17
C THR A 142 7.09 -2.02 -15.18
N LEU A 143 6.43 -1.85 -16.33
CA LEU A 143 4.96 -1.97 -16.43
C LEU A 143 4.45 -3.36 -16.02
N ARG A 144 5.23 -4.44 -16.20
CA ARG A 144 4.82 -5.78 -15.74
C ARG A 144 4.61 -5.87 -14.22
N TYR A 145 5.28 -5.03 -13.43
CA TYR A 145 5.12 -4.98 -11.98
C TYR A 145 3.97 -4.09 -11.53
N PHE A 146 3.47 -3.19 -12.39
CA PHE A 146 2.35 -2.33 -12.07
C PHE A 146 1.05 -3.14 -11.92
N PRO A 147 0.13 -2.71 -11.04
CA PRO A 147 -1.23 -3.27 -11.00
C PRO A 147 -1.90 -3.20 -12.38
N SER A 148 -2.72 -4.19 -12.71
CA SER A 148 -3.38 -4.29 -14.03
C SER A 148 -4.15 -3.02 -14.39
N ILE A 149 -4.95 -2.46 -13.47
CA ILE A 149 -5.73 -1.25 -13.72
C ILE A 149 -4.87 -0.05 -14.13
N LEU A 150 -3.69 0.09 -13.54
CA LEU A 150 -2.75 1.16 -13.88
C LEU A 150 -2.00 0.84 -15.17
N ARG A 151 -1.56 -0.41 -15.34
CA ARG A 151 -0.88 -0.87 -16.55
C ARG A 151 -1.75 -0.67 -17.79
N ASP A 152 -3.01 -1.04 -17.72
CA ASP A 152 -3.96 -0.93 -18.83
C ASP A 152 -4.21 0.55 -19.19
N ALA A 153 -4.32 1.43 -18.18
CA ALA A 153 -4.45 2.87 -18.39
C ALA A 153 -3.19 3.50 -19.03
N LEU A 154 -2.01 2.93 -18.79
CA LEU A 154 -0.74 3.43 -19.32
C LEU A 154 -0.34 2.78 -20.66
N ALA A 155 -0.90 1.62 -21.01
CA ALA A 155 -0.48 0.81 -22.17
C ALA A 155 -0.61 1.55 -23.51
N GLY A 156 -1.58 2.46 -23.65
CA GLY A 156 -1.80 3.24 -24.88
C GLY A 156 -0.84 4.42 -25.08
N ARG A 157 0.08 4.65 -24.14
CA ARG A 157 0.93 5.84 -24.15
C ARG A 157 2.12 5.67 -25.10
N MET A 158 2.19 6.54 -26.10
CA MET A 158 3.29 6.54 -27.08
C MET A 158 4.63 6.83 -26.42
N ASP A 159 5.62 5.98 -26.70
CA ASP A 159 7.01 6.24 -26.37
C ASP A 159 7.58 7.34 -27.29
N LYS A 160 7.94 8.48 -26.71
CA LYS A 160 8.46 9.64 -27.44
C LYS A 160 9.99 9.74 -27.42
N ARG A 161 10.69 8.78 -26.80
CA ARG A 161 12.16 8.77 -26.74
C ARG A 161 12.78 8.80 -28.14
N GLY A 162 12.26 7.99 -29.07
CA GLY A 162 12.72 7.98 -30.47
C GLY A 162 12.53 9.33 -31.18
N LEU A 163 11.41 10.02 -30.94
CA LEU A 163 11.15 11.36 -31.48
C LEU A 163 12.10 12.41 -30.91
N ALA A 164 12.41 12.33 -29.61
CA ALA A 164 13.38 13.21 -28.96
C ALA A 164 14.78 13.08 -29.58
N ILE A 165 15.20 11.85 -29.90
CA ILE A 165 16.47 11.59 -30.59
C ILE A 165 16.45 12.10 -32.04
N GLN A 166 15.34 11.95 -32.77
CA GLN A 166 15.22 12.54 -34.11
C GLN A 166 15.32 14.07 -34.08
N ALA A 167 14.68 14.72 -33.10
CA ALA A 167 14.78 16.16 -32.91
C ALA A 167 16.23 16.59 -32.56
N TRP A 168 16.93 15.79 -31.76
CA TRP A 168 18.36 15.99 -31.50
C TRP A 168 19.17 15.93 -32.80
N GLN A 169 19.02 14.88 -33.61
CA GLN A 169 19.77 14.70 -34.87
C GLN A 169 19.57 15.87 -35.85
N GLN A 170 18.38 16.48 -35.87
CA GLN A 170 18.11 17.67 -36.69
C GLN A 170 18.79 18.94 -36.15
N ALA A 171 18.93 19.06 -34.83
CA ALA A 171 19.54 20.22 -34.17
C ALA A 171 21.06 20.07 -33.97
N GLU A 172 21.59 18.85 -34.03
CA GLU A 172 22.94 18.47 -33.60
C GLU A 172 24.02 19.39 -34.16
N THR A 173 24.10 19.56 -35.48
CA THR A 173 25.13 20.40 -36.11
C THR A 173 25.11 21.83 -35.58
N THR A 174 23.93 22.42 -35.43
CA THR A 174 23.78 23.80 -34.93
C THR A 174 24.15 23.88 -33.45
N VAL A 175 23.69 22.93 -32.64
CA VAL A 175 23.99 22.89 -31.20
C VAL A 175 25.50 22.70 -30.98
N ILE A 176 26.15 21.77 -31.67
CA ILE A 176 27.59 21.52 -31.54
C ILE A 176 28.40 22.74 -31.96
N ASN A 177 28.00 23.45 -33.02
CA ASN A 177 28.65 24.72 -33.40
C ASN A 177 28.52 25.79 -32.31
N GLN A 178 27.33 25.97 -31.75
CA GLN A 178 27.10 26.92 -30.64
C GLN A 178 27.89 26.53 -29.38
N CYS A 179 27.88 25.25 -29.02
CA CYS A 179 28.65 24.72 -27.90
C CYS A 179 30.15 24.89 -28.12
N THR A 180 30.66 24.70 -29.34
CA THR A 180 32.09 24.90 -29.64
C THR A 180 32.49 26.37 -29.45
N GLN A 181 31.68 27.30 -29.95
CA GLN A 181 31.92 28.75 -29.76
C GLN A 181 31.86 29.16 -28.29
N LEU A 182 30.96 28.54 -27.51
CA LEU A 182 30.76 28.84 -26.10
C LEU A 182 31.80 28.19 -25.18
N LEU A 183 32.18 26.95 -25.47
CA LEU A 183 32.86 26.03 -24.54
C LEU A 183 34.29 25.68 -24.97
N ALA A 184 34.80 26.11 -26.12
CA ALA A 184 36.21 25.94 -26.42
C ALA A 184 37.09 26.57 -25.33
N THR A 185 38.27 26.00 -25.07
CA THR A 185 39.23 26.56 -24.09
C THR A 185 39.70 27.97 -24.47
N SER A 186 39.69 28.30 -25.77
CA SER A 186 39.96 29.63 -26.33
C SER A 186 38.70 30.47 -26.60
N ALA A 187 37.54 30.07 -26.08
CA ALA A 187 36.27 30.77 -26.35
C ALA A 187 36.28 32.22 -25.82
N ASP A 188 35.72 33.14 -26.61
CA ASP A 188 35.55 34.54 -26.20
C ASP A 188 34.58 34.64 -25.01
N PRO A 189 34.99 35.20 -23.85
CA PRO A 189 34.12 35.40 -22.70
C PRO A 189 32.85 36.21 -22.98
N THR A 190 32.84 37.08 -24.00
CA THR A 190 31.66 37.89 -24.35
C THR A 190 30.54 37.04 -24.96
N TYR A 191 30.87 35.91 -25.59
CA TYR A 191 29.91 35.02 -26.22
C TYR A 191 28.91 34.40 -25.24
N VAL A 192 29.28 34.29 -23.95
CA VAL A 192 28.37 33.84 -22.88
C VAL A 192 27.08 34.66 -22.87
N MET A 193 27.20 35.99 -22.93
CA MET A 193 26.02 36.88 -22.95
C MET A 193 25.24 36.76 -24.26
N THR A 194 25.94 36.61 -25.38
CA THR A 194 25.33 36.36 -26.69
C THR A 194 24.47 35.10 -26.64
N TYR A 195 25.00 34.00 -26.09
CA TYR A 195 24.29 32.75 -25.96
C TYR A 195 23.03 32.88 -25.07
N ILE A 196 23.19 33.50 -23.88
CA ILE A 196 22.08 33.70 -22.92
C ILE A 196 20.95 34.55 -23.51
N ASN A 197 21.27 35.55 -24.34
CA ASN A 197 20.30 36.49 -24.87
C ASN A 197 19.69 36.05 -26.21
N HIS A 198 20.45 35.37 -27.06
CA HIS A 198 20.08 35.12 -28.46
C HIS A 198 19.94 33.65 -28.85
N SER A 199 20.39 32.69 -28.04
CA SER A 199 20.20 31.26 -28.36
C SER A 199 18.71 30.92 -28.39
N PHE A 200 18.27 30.15 -29.39
CA PHE A 200 16.89 29.68 -29.49
C PHE A 200 16.56 28.72 -28.33
N PRO A 201 15.39 28.85 -27.67
CA PRO A 201 15.00 27.95 -26.57
C PRO A 201 15.11 26.46 -26.92
N GLN A 202 14.78 26.09 -28.16
CA GLN A 202 14.87 24.73 -28.68
C GLN A 202 16.31 24.20 -28.73
N HIS A 203 17.32 25.06 -28.86
CA HIS A 203 18.74 24.66 -28.84
C HIS A 203 19.29 24.66 -27.41
N ARG A 204 18.79 25.57 -26.55
CA ARG A 204 19.21 25.68 -25.14
C ARG A 204 18.98 24.41 -24.33
N GLN A 205 17.94 23.62 -24.65
CA GLN A 205 17.67 22.34 -23.96
C GLN A 205 18.76 21.28 -24.21
N TYR A 206 19.60 21.47 -25.24
CA TYR A 206 20.67 20.55 -25.60
C TYR A 206 22.06 21.02 -25.13
N LEU A 207 22.16 22.10 -24.34
CA LEU A 207 23.45 22.66 -23.92
C LEU A 207 24.31 21.61 -23.18
N CYS A 208 23.73 20.89 -22.22
CA CYS A 208 24.45 19.85 -21.50
C CYS A 208 24.80 18.65 -22.39
N ALA A 209 23.92 18.30 -23.33
CA ALA A 209 24.18 17.24 -24.31
C ALA A 209 25.36 17.59 -25.23
N GLY A 210 25.37 18.80 -25.78
CA GLY A 210 26.46 19.30 -26.61
C GLY A 210 27.78 19.43 -25.84
N ALA A 211 27.74 19.90 -24.58
CA ALA A 211 28.91 19.92 -23.71
C ALA A 211 29.47 18.50 -23.50
N TRP A 212 28.61 17.52 -23.21
CA TRP A 212 29.01 16.13 -23.02
C TRP A 212 29.65 15.52 -24.28
N ILE A 213 29.09 15.80 -25.47
CA ILE A 213 29.64 15.33 -26.75
C ILE A 213 31.03 15.91 -27.00
N LEU A 214 31.20 17.22 -26.79
CA LEU A 214 32.49 17.90 -27.01
C LEU A 214 33.60 17.38 -26.10
N MET A 215 33.26 16.85 -24.92
CA MET A 215 34.25 16.26 -24.03
C MET A 215 34.89 15.01 -24.63
N TYR A 216 34.13 14.14 -25.30
CA TYR A 216 34.63 12.88 -25.90
C TYR A 216 35.55 12.03 -24.98
N GLY A 217 35.33 12.04 -23.67
CA GLY A 217 36.18 11.33 -22.68
C GLY A 217 37.40 12.12 -22.22
N HIS A 218 37.55 13.36 -22.66
CA HIS A 218 38.56 14.35 -22.29
C HIS A 218 37.87 15.58 -21.66
N PRO A 219 37.45 15.50 -20.39
CA PRO A 219 36.68 16.56 -19.73
C PRO A 219 37.32 17.96 -19.78
N GLU A 220 38.64 18.02 -19.79
CA GLU A 220 39.46 19.22 -19.90
C GLU A 220 39.30 20.01 -21.21
N SER A 221 38.66 19.42 -22.22
CA SER A 221 38.46 20.05 -23.53
C SER A 221 37.39 21.15 -23.53
N ILE A 222 36.56 21.24 -22.48
CA ILE A 222 35.52 22.27 -22.38
C ILE A 222 35.81 23.31 -21.29
N ASN A 223 35.41 24.54 -21.55
CA ASN A 223 35.43 25.66 -20.62
C ASN A 223 34.24 25.56 -19.65
N SER A 224 34.46 24.86 -18.54
CA SER A 224 33.45 24.64 -17.49
C SER A 224 33.00 25.95 -16.82
N LEU A 225 33.84 26.98 -16.77
CA LEU A 225 33.47 28.30 -16.24
C LEU A 225 32.39 28.97 -17.11
N HIS A 226 32.50 28.88 -18.44
CA HIS A 226 31.49 29.41 -19.36
C HIS A 226 30.18 28.63 -19.22
N LEU A 227 30.25 27.29 -19.19
CA LEU A 227 29.07 26.45 -18.98
C LEU A 227 28.35 26.82 -17.67
N GLY A 228 29.10 26.92 -16.58
CA GLY A 228 28.55 27.28 -15.28
C GLY A 228 27.95 28.68 -15.24
N ARG A 229 28.50 29.65 -15.99
CA ARG A 229 27.91 31.00 -16.13
C ARG A 229 26.58 30.98 -16.89
N VAL A 230 26.42 30.10 -17.87
CA VAL A 230 25.15 29.95 -18.60
C VAL A 230 24.12 29.21 -17.75
N LEU A 231 24.49 28.07 -17.14
CA LEU A 231 23.57 27.25 -16.35
C LEU A 231 22.96 28.00 -15.17
N ARG A 232 23.71 28.93 -14.57
CA ARG A 232 23.20 29.74 -13.45
C ARG A 232 22.08 30.71 -13.85
N GLU A 233 22.03 31.09 -15.14
CA GLU A 233 21.04 31.99 -15.72
C GLU A 233 19.83 31.22 -16.29
N PHE A 234 19.92 29.90 -16.39
CA PHE A 234 18.78 29.06 -16.73
C PHE A 234 17.82 28.98 -15.55
N SER A 235 16.55 28.78 -15.84
CA SER A 235 15.57 28.42 -14.82
C SER A 235 15.81 26.99 -14.31
N PRO A 236 15.34 26.64 -13.10
CA PRO A 236 15.45 25.28 -12.58
C PRO A 236 14.81 24.22 -13.49
N GLU A 237 13.71 24.55 -14.17
CA GLU A 237 13.05 23.67 -15.13
C GLU A 237 13.92 23.46 -16.39
N GLU A 238 14.54 24.51 -16.93
CA GLU A 238 15.48 24.40 -18.06
C GLU A 238 16.70 23.55 -17.73
N VAL A 239 17.26 23.69 -16.51
CA VAL A 239 18.37 22.84 -16.05
C VAL A 239 17.94 21.37 -15.96
N THR A 240 16.74 21.11 -15.44
CA THR A 240 16.18 19.76 -15.36
C THR A 240 16.00 19.17 -16.77
N ALA A 241 15.38 19.90 -17.69
CA ALA A 241 15.18 19.47 -19.07
C ALA A 241 16.52 19.18 -19.79
N ASN A 242 17.54 20.00 -19.56
CA ASN A 242 18.89 19.78 -20.08
C ASN A 242 19.50 18.46 -19.60
N ILE A 243 19.28 18.07 -18.34
CA ILE A 243 19.81 16.83 -17.78
C ILE A 243 19.12 15.61 -18.42
N TYR A 244 17.79 15.60 -18.50
CA TYR A 244 17.05 14.51 -19.17
C TYR A 244 17.47 14.38 -20.63
N THR A 245 17.58 15.51 -21.34
CA THR A 245 18.00 15.53 -22.74
C THR A 245 19.45 15.05 -22.91
N MET A 246 20.36 15.44 -22.01
CA MET A 246 21.74 14.95 -22.00
C MET A 246 21.79 13.44 -21.79
N VAL A 247 20.98 12.88 -20.88
CA VAL A 247 20.90 11.43 -20.66
C VAL A 247 20.41 10.71 -21.91
N ASP A 248 19.38 11.23 -22.58
CA ASP A 248 18.86 10.64 -23.82
C ASP A 248 19.92 10.61 -24.93
N VAL A 249 20.59 11.74 -25.15
CA VAL A 249 21.66 11.87 -26.16
C VAL A 249 22.88 11.02 -25.79
N LEU A 250 23.26 10.97 -24.51
CA LEU A 250 24.35 10.13 -24.00
C LEU A 250 24.08 8.67 -24.36
N LEU A 251 22.90 8.14 -24.03
CA LEU A 251 22.57 6.74 -24.27
C LEU A 251 22.42 6.43 -25.76
N HIS A 252 21.87 7.36 -26.54
CA HIS A 252 21.86 7.22 -28.00
C HIS A 252 23.27 7.11 -28.57
N HIS A 253 24.17 8.04 -28.21
CA HIS A 253 25.56 8.02 -28.66
C HIS A 253 26.30 6.76 -28.19
N PHE A 254 26.06 6.34 -26.96
CA PHE A 254 26.63 5.12 -26.39
C PHE A 254 26.28 3.89 -27.25
N ASN A 255 25.00 3.73 -27.60
CA ASN A 255 24.52 2.64 -28.45
C ASN A 255 25.09 2.72 -29.87
N LEU A 256 25.24 3.93 -30.41
CA LEU A 256 25.80 4.17 -31.75
C LEU A 256 27.29 3.78 -31.82
N GLU A 257 28.08 4.13 -30.81
CA GLU A 257 29.49 3.74 -30.74
C GLU A 257 29.68 2.24 -30.48
N LEU A 258 28.79 1.60 -29.72
CA LEU A 258 28.77 0.14 -29.59
C LEU A 258 28.54 -0.54 -30.94
N GLN A 259 27.58 -0.05 -31.73
CA GLN A 259 27.33 -0.56 -33.09
C GLN A 259 28.53 -0.35 -34.02
N ARG A 260 29.35 0.68 -33.78
CA ARG A 260 30.62 0.93 -34.49
C ARG A 260 31.79 0.06 -33.99
N GLY A 261 31.54 -0.88 -33.07
CA GLY A 261 32.54 -1.83 -32.57
C GLY A 261 33.42 -1.31 -31.44
N ARG A 262 33.05 -0.20 -30.79
CA ARG A 262 33.76 0.27 -29.58
C ARG A 262 33.48 -0.65 -28.40
N SER A 263 34.47 -0.77 -27.50
CA SER A 263 34.33 -1.56 -26.28
C SER A 263 33.36 -0.89 -25.30
N LEU A 264 32.41 -1.68 -24.78
CA LEU A 264 31.50 -1.27 -23.71
C LEU A 264 32.24 -0.70 -22.48
N GLN A 265 33.39 -1.28 -22.13
CA GLN A 265 34.17 -0.84 -20.98
C GLN A 265 34.77 0.55 -21.22
N ASP A 266 35.32 0.81 -22.41
CA ASP A 266 35.90 2.10 -22.77
C ASP A 266 34.81 3.20 -22.76
N LEU A 267 33.66 2.92 -23.39
CA LEU A 267 32.54 3.85 -23.41
C LEU A 267 32.02 4.15 -22.00
N MET A 268 31.94 3.14 -21.13
CA MET A 268 31.51 3.32 -19.75
C MET A 268 32.48 4.19 -18.95
N ILE A 269 33.79 3.97 -19.10
CA ILE A 269 34.81 4.80 -18.46
C ILE A 269 34.70 6.25 -18.90
N LYS A 270 34.57 6.51 -20.22
CA LYS A 270 34.42 7.86 -20.77
C LYS A 270 33.14 8.54 -20.29
N ALA A 271 32.01 7.84 -20.32
CA ALA A 271 30.73 8.36 -19.85
C ALA A 271 30.82 8.73 -18.36
N CYS A 272 31.33 7.83 -17.52
CA CYS A 272 31.50 8.08 -16.09
C CYS A 272 32.50 9.22 -15.81
N ALA A 273 33.59 9.33 -16.57
CA ALA A 273 34.57 10.43 -16.43
C ALA A 273 33.94 11.79 -16.74
N ASN A 274 33.18 11.89 -17.84
CA ASN A 274 32.46 13.11 -18.20
C ASN A 274 31.41 13.48 -17.13
N LEU A 275 30.64 12.51 -16.63
CA LEU A 275 29.64 12.76 -15.59
C LEU A 275 30.31 13.14 -14.25
N ALA A 276 31.41 12.49 -13.88
CA ALA A 276 32.19 12.84 -12.70
C ALA A 276 32.69 14.30 -12.76
N PHE A 277 33.10 14.77 -13.93
CA PHE A 277 33.49 16.16 -14.13
C PHE A 277 32.33 17.14 -13.88
N PHE A 278 31.13 16.84 -14.39
CA PHE A 278 29.95 17.66 -14.15
C PHE A 278 29.52 17.68 -12.68
N ILE A 279 29.58 16.56 -11.98
CA ILE A 279 28.96 16.44 -10.65
C ILE A 279 29.98 16.73 -9.54
N TRP A 280 31.20 16.21 -9.66
CA TRP A 280 32.18 16.20 -8.58
C TRP A 280 33.26 17.26 -8.73
N THR A 281 33.77 17.48 -9.94
CA THR A 281 34.90 18.38 -10.18
C THR A 281 34.45 19.84 -10.24
N HIS A 282 33.41 20.13 -11.03
CA HIS A 282 32.91 21.49 -11.18
C HIS A 282 31.53 21.71 -10.55
N GLU A 283 30.86 20.65 -10.07
CA GLU A 283 29.55 20.74 -9.39
C GLU A 283 28.54 21.59 -10.19
N LEU A 284 28.43 21.29 -11.49
CA LEU A 284 27.60 22.00 -12.46
C LEU A 284 26.14 21.52 -12.44
N LEU A 285 25.93 20.23 -12.15
CA LEU A 285 24.63 19.58 -12.28
C LEU A 285 24.19 18.93 -10.95
N PRO A 286 22.88 19.01 -10.61
CA PRO A 286 22.31 18.31 -9.46
C PRO A 286 22.31 16.80 -9.67
N LEU A 287 22.99 16.08 -8.76
CA LEU A 287 23.15 14.63 -8.81
C LEU A 287 21.82 13.88 -8.70
N ASP A 288 20.93 14.30 -7.80
CA ASP A 288 19.63 13.68 -7.57
C ASP A 288 18.80 13.61 -8.85
N ILE A 289 18.80 14.70 -9.62
CA ILE A 289 18.06 14.79 -10.90
C ILE A 289 18.72 13.95 -11.98
N LEU A 290 20.05 13.92 -12.04
CA LEU A 290 20.77 13.06 -12.99
C LEU A 290 20.46 11.57 -12.73
N LEU A 291 20.48 11.15 -11.46
CA LEU A 291 20.16 9.77 -11.10
C LEU A 291 18.71 9.42 -11.44
N LEU A 292 17.77 10.32 -11.17
CA LEU A 292 16.36 10.16 -11.57
C LEU A 292 16.21 10.03 -13.09
N ALA A 293 16.88 10.91 -13.85
CA ALA A 293 16.87 10.86 -15.30
C ALA A 293 17.44 9.55 -15.88
N LEU A 294 18.49 9.00 -15.25
CA LEU A 294 19.06 7.72 -15.66
C LEU A 294 18.15 6.54 -15.31
N ILE A 295 17.53 6.50 -14.11
CA ILE A 295 16.62 5.38 -13.77
C ILE A 295 15.29 5.43 -14.52
N ASP A 296 14.90 6.60 -15.03
CA ASP A 296 13.76 6.73 -15.93
C ASP A 296 14.08 6.24 -17.36
N ARG A 297 15.34 5.94 -17.67
CA ARG A 297 15.74 5.18 -18.87
C ARG A 297 15.81 3.69 -18.57
N ASP A 298 14.71 3.21 -18.01
CA ASP A 298 14.45 1.83 -17.62
C ASP A 298 14.40 0.84 -18.81
N ASP A 299 14.36 1.37 -20.03
CA ASP A 299 14.50 0.66 -21.29
C ASP A 299 15.94 0.28 -21.62
N ASP A 300 16.92 1.01 -21.10
CA ASP A 300 18.34 0.86 -21.48
C ASP A 300 19.18 0.32 -20.31
N PRO A 301 19.77 -0.90 -20.43
CA PRO A 301 20.57 -1.48 -19.35
C PRO A 301 21.85 -0.69 -19.04
N HIS A 302 22.35 0.12 -19.98
CA HIS A 302 23.53 0.95 -19.75
C HIS A 302 23.24 2.12 -18.82
N ALA A 303 22.01 2.65 -18.80
CA ALA A 303 21.60 3.72 -17.89
C ALA A 303 21.73 3.29 -16.43
N LEU A 304 21.20 2.11 -16.08
CA LEU A 304 21.32 1.55 -14.73
C LEU A 304 22.77 1.22 -14.38
N ARG A 305 23.57 0.74 -15.34
CA ARG A 305 25.00 0.49 -15.10
C ARG A 305 25.77 1.77 -14.79
N ILE A 306 25.45 2.89 -15.44
CA ILE A 306 25.99 4.21 -15.13
C ILE A 306 25.58 4.63 -13.71
N VAL A 307 24.31 4.44 -13.33
CA VAL A 307 23.83 4.72 -11.97
C VAL A 307 24.66 3.97 -10.94
N ILE A 308 24.88 2.66 -11.13
CA ILE A 308 25.69 1.85 -10.22
C ILE A 308 27.12 2.38 -10.12
N ASN A 309 27.76 2.73 -11.23
CA ASN A 309 29.12 3.30 -11.19
C ASN A 309 29.20 4.64 -10.45
N ILE A 310 28.17 5.48 -10.56
CA ILE A 310 28.09 6.75 -9.81
C ILE A 310 27.89 6.47 -8.31
N LEU A 311 27.06 5.49 -7.95
CA LEU A 311 26.85 5.06 -6.57
C LEU A 311 28.11 4.41 -5.97
N ASP A 312 28.86 3.63 -6.74
CA ASP A 312 30.10 3.01 -6.30
C ASP A 312 31.30 3.99 -6.27
N SER A 313 31.10 5.24 -6.69
CA SER A 313 32.17 6.25 -6.69
C SER A 313 32.65 6.59 -5.28
N LYS A 314 33.97 6.72 -5.12
CA LYS A 314 34.58 7.07 -3.84
C LYS A 314 34.15 8.47 -3.39
N GLU A 315 33.94 9.36 -4.33
CA GLU A 315 33.49 10.74 -4.15
C GLU A 315 32.12 10.80 -3.46
N LEU A 316 31.16 9.98 -3.90
CA LEU A 316 29.84 9.94 -3.28
C LEU A 316 29.91 9.24 -1.91
N GLN A 317 30.59 8.10 -1.82
CA GLN A 317 30.73 7.39 -0.54
C GLN A 317 31.39 8.25 0.54
N GLN A 318 32.39 9.06 0.18
CA GLN A 318 33.03 10.01 1.10
C GLN A 318 32.07 11.12 1.54
N ARG A 319 31.25 11.67 0.63
CA ARG A 319 30.23 12.67 0.97
C ARG A 319 29.18 12.10 1.91
N VAL A 320 28.71 10.88 1.66
CA VAL A 320 27.77 10.17 2.56
C VAL A 320 28.41 9.89 3.92
N LYS A 321 29.66 9.41 3.95
CA LYS A 321 30.40 9.23 5.21
C LYS A 321 30.50 10.53 6.00
N LEU A 322 30.83 11.63 5.33
CA LEU A 322 30.92 12.95 5.95
C LEU A 322 29.56 13.44 6.46
N TYR A 323 28.48 13.19 5.72
CA TYR A 323 27.12 13.47 6.15
C TYR A 323 26.83 12.74 7.46
N LEU A 324 27.04 11.42 7.51
CA LEU A 324 26.82 10.59 8.70
C LEU A 324 27.61 11.10 9.93
N MET A 325 28.87 11.47 9.74
CA MET A 325 29.72 11.98 10.82
C MET A 325 29.26 13.34 11.37
N ASN A 326 28.74 14.23 10.51
CA ASN A 326 28.37 15.59 10.92
C ASN A 326 26.92 15.72 11.39
N ARG A 327 26.04 14.78 11.00
CA ARG A 327 24.60 14.94 11.18
C ARG A 327 24.09 14.74 12.61
N GLY A 328 24.81 13.96 13.41
CA GLY A 328 24.29 13.35 14.62
C GLY A 328 23.39 12.13 14.30
N PRO A 329 22.73 11.52 15.29
CA PRO A 329 21.85 10.37 15.08
C PRO A 329 20.59 10.74 14.26
N PRO A 330 19.91 9.76 13.62
CA PRO A 330 18.65 9.97 12.91
C PRO A 330 17.56 10.62 13.78
N GLU A 331 17.49 10.25 15.06
CA GLU A 331 16.64 10.88 16.08
C GLU A 331 17.19 12.24 16.48
N HIS A 332 17.11 13.19 15.55
CA HIS A 332 17.68 14.52 15.67
C HIS A 332 17.19 15.31 16.89
N TRP A 333 16.02 14.97 17.44
CA TRP A 333 15.46 15.57 18.66
C TRP A 333 16.15 15.12 19.95
N LEU A 334 16.89 14.00 19.93
CA LEU A 334 17.70 13.52 21.06
C LEU A 334 19.08 14.18 21.12
N PHE A 335 19.48 14.88 20.06
CA PHE A 335 20.81 15.48 19.96
C PHE A 335 20.83 16.88 20.58
N SER A 336 21.55 17.03 21.70
CA SER A 336 21.76 18.31 22.41
C SER A 336 23.05 19.04 22.02
N GLY A 337 23.86 18.45 21.13
CA GLY A 337 25.14 19.02 20.71
C GLY A 337 25.03 20.18 19.72
N THR A 338 26.14 20.88 19.48
CA THR A 338 26.19 21.97 18.51
C THR A 338 26.03 21.43 17.09
N PHE A 339 25.00 21.90 16.39
CA PHE A 339 24.74 21.50 15.02
C PHE A 339 25.73 22.15 14.03
N LYS A 340 26.52 21.34 13.32
CA LYS A 340 27.48 21.82 12.31
C LYS A 340 26.76 22.06 10.97
N ARG A 341 26.75 23.31 10.52
CA ARG A 341 26.15 23.70 9.23
C ARG A 341 27.01 23.23 8.06
N ALA A 342 26.36 22.71 7.02
CA ALA A 342 26.99 22.46 5.74
C ALA A 342 27.15 23.77 4.95
N GLU A 343 28.16 23.82 4.09
CA GLU A 343 28.32 24.89 3.10
C GLU A 343 27.30 24.69 1.98
N LEU A 344 26.66 25.76 1.52
CA LEU A 344 25.63 25.69 0.48
C LEU A 344 26.15 25.07 -0.82
N GLN A 345 27.40 25.36 -1.17
CA GLN A 345 28.10 24.83 -2.33
C GLN A 345 28.09 23.30 -2.33
N LYS A 346 28.19 22.66 -1.16
CA LYS A 346 28.14 21.20 -1.05
C LYS A 346 26.79 20.59 -1.42
N ALA A 347 25.71 21.37 -1.36
CA ALA A 347 24.36 20.89 -1.65
C ALA A 347 23.93 21.10 -3.12
N LEU A 348 24.43 22.15 -3.77
CA LEU A 348 23.96 22.60 -5.10
C LEU A 348 25.07 22.85 -6.11
N GLY A 349 26.33 22.80 -5.67
CA GLY A 349 27.47 23.26 -6.44
C GLY A 349 27.60 24.77 -6.52
N ASN A 350 28.82 25.22 -6.83
CA ASN A 350 29.18 26.63 -6.89
C ASN A 350 28.33 27.46 -7.85
N HIS A 351 27.87 26.83 -8.94
CA HIS A 351 27.18 27.53 -10.02
C HIS A 351 25.72 27.78 -9.67
N LEU A 352 24.99 26.76 -9.23
CA LEU A 352 23.55 26.89 -8.93
C LEU A 352 23.30 27.61 -7.60
N SER A 353 24.30 27.72 -6.72
CA SER A 353 24.22 28.45 -5.45
C SER A 353 24.49 29.95 -5.54
N TRP A 354 24.68 30.52 -6.74
CA TRP A 354 25.27 31.85 -6.91
C TRP A 354 24.45 33.01 -6.31
N LYS A 355 23.11 32.93 -6.40
CA LYS A 355 22.18 34.02 -6.04
C LYS A 355 21.74 33.95 -4.59
N GLU A 356 21.26 32.80 -4.14
CA GLU A 356 20.67 32.62 -2.80
C GLU A 356 21.72 32.32 -1.73
N ARG A 357 22.30 33.36 -1.11
CA ARG A 357 23.38 33.24 -0.11
C ARG A 357 22.91 33.08 1.34
N TYR A 358 21.68 32.61 1.56
CA TYR A 358 21.17 32.39 2.91
C TYR A 358 21.88 31.20 3.58
N PRO A 359 22.01 31.17 4.92
CA PRO A 359 22.64 30.05 5.62
C PRO A 359 21.95 28.72 5.30
N THR A 360 22.73 27.65 5.15
CA THR A 360 22.23 26.28 5.01
C THR A 360 22.24 25.60 6.36
N PHE A 361 21.12 24.96 6.72
CA PHE A 361 21.01 24.23 7.97
C PHE A 361 21.05 22.73 7.71
N PHE A 362 20.17 22.21 6.87
CA PHE A 362 19.94 20.78 6.76
C PHE A 362 20.14 20.21 5.37
N ASP A 363 20.10 21.08 4.36
CA ASP A 363 20.27 20.70 2.97
C ASP A 363 21.70 20.25 2.69
N ASP A 364 21.83 19.15 1.95
CA ASP A 364 23.08 18.49 1.61
C ASP A 364 22.85 17.61 0.38
N ILE A 365 23.86 17.47 -0.49
CA ILE A 365 23.76 16.60 -1.66
C ILE A 365 23.44 15.16 -1.28
N ALA A 366 24.00 14.66 -0.17
CA ALA A 366 23.67 13.35 0.36
C ALA A 366 22.20 13.31 0.80
N ALA A 367 21.75 14.28 1.61
CA ALA A 367 20.38 14.30 2.13
C ALA A 367 19.31 14.22 1.04
N ARG A 368 19.55 14.86 -0.11
CA ARG A 368 18.64 14.82 -1.27
C ARG A 368 18.54 13.45 -1.92
N LEU A 369 19.53 12.57 -1.72
CA LEU A 369 19.50 11.18 -2.21
C LEU A 369 18.68 10.24 -1.32
N LEU A 370 18.29 10.63 -0.11
CA LEU A 370 17.49 9.78 0.79
C LEU A 370 16.20 9.26 0.13
N PRO A 371 15.40 10.07 -0.60
CA PRO A 371 14.27 9.55 -1.38
C PRO A 371 14.64 8.93 -2.73
N VAL A 372 15.84 9.22 -3.28
CA VAL A 372 16.25 8.76 -4.62
C VAL A 372 16.79 7.33 -4.59
N ILE A 373 17.61 6.98 -3.59
CA ILE A 373 18.18 5.62 -3.46
C ILE A 373 17.09 4.54 -3.40
N PRO A 374 16.01 4.68 -2.61
CA PRO A 374 14.85 3.79 -2.68
C PRO A 374 14.32 3.57 -4.09
N LEU A 375 14.09 4.65 -4.86
CA LEU A 375 13.59 4.56 -6.24
C LEU A 375 14.57 3.84 -7.17
N ILE A 376 15.88 4.04 -6.99
CA ILE A 376 16.91 3.28 -7.72
C ILE A 376 16.77 1.78 -7.41
N ILE A 377 16.59 1.40 -6.14
CA ILE A 377 16.44 0.00 -5.74
C ILE A 377 15.21 -0.63 -6.37
N TYR A 378 14.06 0.06 -6.37
CA TYR A 378 12.86 -0.39 -7.11
C TYR A 378 13.21 -0.65 -8.57
N ARG A 379 13.87 0.31 -9.23
CA ARG A 379 14.17 0.19 -10.66
C ARG A 379 15.15 -0.94 -11.00
N LEU A 380 16.14 -1.17 -10.14
CA LEU A 380 17.08 -2.29 -10.29
C LEU A 380 16.35 -3.63 -10.21
N ILE A 381 15.42 -3.79 -9.25
CA ILE A 381 14.64 -5.02 -9.12
C ILE A 381 13.71 -5.22 -10.32
N GLU A 382 13.03 -4.16 -10.78
CA GLU A 382 12.17 -4.22 -11.97
C GLU A 382 12.94 -4.67 -13.23
N ASN A 383 14.23 -4.34 -13.29
CA ASN A 383 15.15 -4.70 -14.38
C ASN A 383 15.96 -5.97 -14.13
N ASP A 384 15.55 -6.82 -13.18
CA ASP A 384 16.21 -8.08 -12.83
C ASP A 384 17.69 -7.92 -12.36
N ALA A 385 18.09 -6.71 -11.96
CA ALA A 385 19.43 -6.38 -11.49
C ALA A 385 19.59 -6.60 -9.96
N ILE A 386 19.20 -7.78 -9.48
CA ILE A 386 19.14 -8.12 -8.05
C ILE A 386 20.49 -7.96 -7.34
N ASP A 387 21.59 -8.43 -7.95
CA ASP A 387 22.92 -8.30 -7.34
C ASP A 387 23.35 -6.84 -7.18
N ALA A 388 22.95 -5.98 -8.11
CA ALA A 388 23.21 -4.55 -8.01
C ALA A 388 22.39 -3.91 -6.89
N ALA A 389 21.12 -4.31 -6.73
CA ALA A 389 20.27 -3.86 -5.62
C ALA A 389 20.85 -4.29 -4.25
N ASP A 390 21.32 -5.54 -4.11
CA ASP A 390 21.99 -6.02 -2.90
C ASP A 390 23.24 -5.19 -2.57
N ARG A 391 24.09 -4.92 -3.57
CA ARG A 391 25.30 -4.09 -3.39
C ARG A 391 24.98 -2.66 -2.97
N VAL A 392 24.01 -2.00 -3.62
CA VAL A 392 23.59 -0.64 -3.28
C VAL A 392 23.08 -0.61 -1.84
N LEU A 393 22.19 -1.53 -1.46
CA LEU A 393 21.71 -1.60 -0.08
C LEU A 393 22.83 -1.90 0.91
N GLN A 394 23.82 -2.73 0.55
CA GLN A 394 24.96 -3.03 1.41
C GLN A 394 25.80 -1.78 1.71
N VAL A 395 25.98 -0.90 0.72
CA VAL A 395 26.75 0.34 0.87
C VAL A 395 25.95 1.40 1.63
N TYR A 396 24.64 1.49 1.40
CA TYR A 396 23.82 2.62 1.84
C TYR A 396 22.81 2.31 2.97
N SER A 397 22.73 1.09 3.52
CA SER A 397 21.74 0.75 4.55
C SER A 397 21.81 1.69 5.78
N THR A 398 23.01 1.95 6.30
CA THR A 398 23.22 2.88 7.43
C THR A 398 22.84 4.32 7.06
N PHE A 399 23.02 4.70 5.79
CA PHE A 399 22.61 6.01 5.31
C PHE A 399 21.08 6.13 5.24
N LEU A 400 20.40 5.05 4.83
CA LEU A 400 18.93 5.00 4.79
C LEU A 400 18.28 5.01 6.18
N HIS A 401 19.01 4.81 7.28
CA HIS A 401 18.47 5.06 8.63
C HIS A 401 18.07 6.52 8.84
N TYR A 402 18.60 7.46 8.05
CA TYR A 402 18.22 8.87 8.06
C TYR A 402 17.03 9.18 7.16
N TYR A 403 16.55 8.21 6.38
CA TYR A 403 15.40 8.41 5.51
C TYR A 403 14.13 8.39 6.36
N PRO A 404 13.32 9.47 6.40
CA PRO A 404 12.13 9.53 7.25
C PRO A 404 11.01 8.56 6.87
N LEU A 405 11.15 7.83 5.75
CA LEU A 405 10.21 6.82 5.29
C LEU A 405 10.88 5.43 5.18
N ASN A 406 11.98 5.18 5.90
CA ASN A 406 12.73 3.92 5.83
C ASN A 406 11.89 2.69 6.20
N PHE A 407 11.00 2.80 7.18
CA PHE A 407 10.11 1.73 7.59
C PHE A 407 9.03 1.47 6.54
N THR A 408 8.40 2.53 6.03
CA THR A 408 7.44 2.44 4.92
C THR A 408 8.10 1.86 3.66
N PHE A 409 9.33 2.27 3.35
CA PHE A 409 10.09 1.72 2.24
C PHE A 409 10.28 0.22 2.35
N VAL A 410 10.71 -0.29 3.52
CA VAL A 410 10.93 -1.72 3.74
C VAL A 410 9.62 -2.49 3.67
N ARG A 411 8.54 -2.00 4.29
CA ARG A 411 7.21 -2.62 4.18
C ARG A 411 6.78 -2.71 2.71
N ASP A 412 6.86 -1.59 1.98
CA ASP A 412 6.30 -1.49 0.64
C ASP A 412 7.12 -2.27 -0.39
N ILE A 413 8.45 -2.29 -0.28
CA ILE A 413 9.29 -3.04 -1.22
C ILE A 413 9.12 -4.56 -1.08
N LEU A 414 8.99 -5.05 0.16
CA LEU A 414 8.72 -6.47 0.44
C LEU A 414 7.35 -6.89 -0.11
N ALA A 415 6.33 -6.03 0.03
CA ALA A 415 4.99 -6.30 -0.46
C ALA A 415 4.90 -6.19 -2.00
N TYR A 416 5.48 -5.14 -2.58
CA TYR A 416 5.38 -4.84 -4.02
C TYR A 416 6.07 -5.91 -4.89
N PHE A 417 7.17 -6.49 -4.39
CA PHE A 417 7.93 -7.55 -5.05
C PHE A 417 7.78 -8.92 -4.38
N TYR A 418 6.74 -9.14 -3.58
CA TYR A 418 6.52 -10.43 -2.93
C TYR A 418 6.58 -11.58 -3.95
N GLY A 419 7.23 -12.69 -3.58
CA GLY A 419 7.48 -13.84 -4.46
C GLY A 419 8.58 -13.66 -5.51
N HIS A 420 9.15 -12.46 -5.67
CA HIS A 420 10.19 -12.16 -6.67
C HIS A 420 11.55 -11.81 -6.03
N LEU A 421 11.61 -11.65 -4.71
CA LEU A 421 12.83 -11.28 -3.99
C LEU A 421 13.62 -12.52 -3.51
N PRO A 422 14.92 -12.62 -3.81
CA PRO A 422 15.77 -13.64 -3.21
C PRO A 422 15.94 -13.43 -1.70
N GLY A 423 16.05 -14.52 -0.92
CA GLY A 423 16.18 -14.44 0.54
C GLY A 423 17.35 -13.58 1.03
N LYS A 424 18.50 -13.62 0.34
CA LYS A 424 19.65 -12.74 0.63
C LYS A 424 19.28 -11.26 0.52
N LEU A 425 18.52 -10.89 -0.50
CA LEU A 425 18.07 -9.51 -0.72
C LEU A 425 17.02 -9.10 0.32
N ILE A 426 16.13 -10.01 0.73
CA ILE A 426 15.18 -9.77 1.84
C ILE A 426 15.93 -9.39 3.12
N LEU A 427 16.92 -10.19 3.53
CA LEU A 427 17.77 -9.88 4.70
C LEU A 427 18.47 -8.53 4.55
N ARG A 428 18.93 -8.21 3.34
CA ARG A 428 19.57 -6.93 3.04
C ARG A 428 18.61 -5.76 3.18
N ILE A 429 17.37 -5.89 2.71
CA ILE A 429 16.30 -4.89 2.85
C ILE A 429 15.98 -4.66 4.33
N LEU A 430 15.89 -5.73 5.14
CA LEU A 430 15.63 -5.62 6.58
C LEU A 430 16.70 -4.81 7.33
N ASN A 431 17.96 -4.83 6.88
CA ASN A 431 19.05 -4.05 7.49
C ASN A 431 18.91 -2.52 7.33
N VAL A 432 17.96 -2.06 6.49
CA VAL A 432 17.56 -0.64 6.41
C VAL A 432 16.79 -0.21 7.66
N LEU A 433 16.31 -1.16 8.46
CA LEU A 433 15.66 -0.91 9.73
C LEU A 433 16.65 -1.02 10.90
N ASP A 434 16.46 -0.18 11.91
CA ASP A 434 17.08 -0.39 13.22
C ASP A 434 16.22 -1.41 13.99
N VAL A 435 16.42 -2.69 13.68
CA VAL A 435 15.66 -3.85 14.22
C VAL A 435 15.56 -3.82 15.75
N LYS A 436 16.55 -3.24 16.45
CA LYS A 436 16.55 -3.14 17.92
C LYS A 436 15.50 -2.17 18.47
N LYS A 437 15.03 -1.22 17.67
CA LYS A 437 14.02 -0.22 18.05
C LYS A 437 12.61 -0.59 17.60
N ILE A 438 12.47 -1.68 16.86
CA ILE A 438 11.20 -2.13 16.29
C ILE A 438 10.72 -3.32 17.12
N PRO A 439 9.40 -3.42 17.41
CA PRO A 439 8.82 -4.52 18.17
C PRO A 439 8.74 -5.82 17.35
N ILE A 440 9.88 -6.29 16.83
CA ILE A 440 10.01 -7.57 16.12
C ILE A 440 9.98 -8.72 17.13
N SER A 441 9.31 -9.82 16.77
CA SER A 441 9.23 -11.04 17.58
C SER A 441 10.63 -11.58 17.90
N GLU A 442 10.90 -11.91 19.17
CA GLU A 442 12.23 -12.35 19.62
C GLU A 442 12.76 -13.58 18.88
N SER A 443 11.88 -14.48 18.43
CA SER A 443 12.24 -15.68 17.67
C SER A 443 12.40 -15.44 16.17
N PHE A 444 11.95 -14.29 15.63
CA PHE A 444 12.01 -13.99 14.19
C PHE A 444 13.41 -14.16 13.57
N PRO A 445 14.51 -13.67 14.20
CA PRO A 445 15.86 -13.85 13.66
C PRO A 445 16.27 -15.31 13.43
N GLN A 446 15.70 -16.25 14.19
CA GLN A 446 15.99 -17.69 14.09
C GLN A 446 15.38 -18.30 12.81
N HIS A 447 14.28 -17.73 12.33
CA HIS A 447 13.55 -18.21 11.16
C HIS A 447 14.06 -17.62 9.84
N ILE A 448 14.78 -16.51 9.87
CA ILE A 448 15.30 -15.84 8.65
C ILE A 448 16.78 -16.14 8.34
N ASN A 449 17.62 -16.43 9.35
CA ASN A 449 19.08 -16.54 9.21
C ASN A 449 19.63 -17.97 9.23
N SER A 450 18.79 -18.99 9.40
CA SER A 450 19.23 -20.37 9.66
C SER A 450 19.35 -21.22 8.39
N SER A 451 20.22 -22.24 8.41
CA SER A 451 20.27 -23.31 7.41
C SER A 451 18.95 -24.10 7.28
N SER A 452 18.03 -23.90 8.23
CA SER A 452 16.66 -24.40 8.31
C SER A 452 15.59 -23.40 7.84
N ALA A 453 15.97 -22.32 7.14
CA ALA A 453 15.07 -21.29 6.61
C ALA A 453 13.89 -21.84 5.77
N SER A 454 13.99 -23.05 5.22
CA SER A 454 12.88 -23.68 4.48
C SER A 454 11.78 -24.28 5.37
N ILE A 455 11.94 -24.29 6.70
CA ILE A 455 10.96 -24.84 7.64
C ILE A 455 10.02 -23.73 8.10
N CYS A 456 8.72 -23.93 7.90
CA CYS A 456 7.69 -23.01 8.38
C CYS A 456 7.81 -22.82 9.91
N PRO A 457 7.76 -21.58 10.43
CA PRO A 457 7.71 -21.35 11.86
C PRO A 457 6.58 -22.15 12.54
N PRO A 458 6.76 -22.54 13.81
CA PRO A 458 5.73 -23.28 14.54
C PRO A 458 4.47 -22.43 14.75
N LEU A 459 3.32 -23.08 15.02
CA LEU A 459 2.05 -22.38 15.27
C LEU A 459 2.15 -21.35 16.41
N ASP A 460 2.95 -21.63 17.44
CA ASP A 460 3.19 -20.71 18.56
C ASP A 460 3.79 -19.37 18.12
N TYR A 461 4.60 -19.35 17.06
CA TYR A 461 5.15 -18.10 16.51
C TYR A 461 4.03 -17.22 15.95
N PHE A 462 3.17 -17.78 15.10
CA PHE A 462 2.04 -17.05 14.53
C PHE A 462 0.99 -16.68 15.58
N ALA A 463 0.73 -17.54 16.57
CA ALA A 463 -0.18 -17.26 17.67
C ALA A 463 0.32 -16.08 18.53
N THR A 464 1.62 -16.02 18.80
CA THR A 464 2.25 -14.88 19.51
C THR A 464 2.12 -13.59 18.72
N LEU A 465 2.32 -13.64 17.41
CA LEU A 465 2.15 -12.50 16.51
C LEU A 465 0.71 -11.96 16.56
N LEU A 466 -0.29 -12.85 16.44
CA LEU A 466 -1.71 -12.49 16.52
C LEU A 466 -2.08 -11.90 17.89
N LEU A 467 -1.55 -12.46 18.98
CA LEU A 467 -1.78 -11.92 20.32
C LEU A 467 -1.19 -10.51 20.48
N GLY A 468 -0.03 -10.24 19.88
CA GLY A 468 0.55 -8.90 19.80
C GLY A 468 -0.37 -7.90 19.11
N LEU A 469 -1.03 -8.31 18.01
CA LEU A 469 -2.04 -7.49 17.34
C LEU A 469 -3.29 -7.27 18.20
N VAL A 470 -3.79 -8.30 18.88
CA VAL A 470 -4.93 -8.16 19.81
C VAL A 470 -4.64 -7.13 20.90
N ASN A 471 -3.44 -7.16 21.47
CA ASN A 471 -3.09 -6.31 22.61
C ASN A 471 -2.82 -4.84 22.24
N HIS A 472 -2.44 -4.55 20.98
CA HIS A 472 -1.93 -3.23 20.59
C HIS A 472 -2.60 -2.61 19.36
N VAL A 473 -3.34 -3.40 18.57
CA VAL A 473 -3.95 -2.98 17.30
C VAL A 473 -5.46 -3.07 17.33
N ILE A 474 -6.01 -4.15 17.87
CA ILE A 474 -7.46 -4.33 17.95
C ILE A 474 -8.02 -3.48 19.11
N PRO A 475 -9.07 -2.67 18.89
CA PRO A 475 -9.72 -1.93 19.97
C PRO A 475 -10.25 -2.87 21.05
N PRO A 476 -10.06 -2.55 22.34
CA PRO A 476 -10.51 -3.41 23.42
C PRO A 476 -12.04 -3.49 23.46
N LEU A 477 -12.57 -4.64 23.86
CA LEU A 477 -14.00 -4.79 24.11
C LEU A 477 -14.35 -4.04 25.40
N ASN A 478 -15.14 -2.97 25.31
CA ASN A 478 -15.62 -2.25 26.49
C ASN A 478 -16.56 -3.15 27.31
N ASN A 479 -16.13 -3.59 28.49
CA ASN A 479 -17.03 -4.17 29.47
C ASN A 479 -17.88 -3.04 30.07
N SER A 480 -19.10 -2.84 29.56
CA SER A 480 -20.12 -2.09 30.29
C SER A 480 -20.70 -2.95 31.41
N SER A 481 -19.87 -3.39 32.37
CA SER A 481 -20.38 -3.87 33.65
C SER A 481 -20.61 -2.65 34.54
N LYS A 482 -21.77 -2.00 34.38
CA LYS A 482 -22.32 -1.10 35.40
C LYS A 482 -22.58 -1.93 36.67
N ASN A 483 -21.59 -2.04 37.56
CA ASN A 483 -21.91 -2.24 38.96
C ASN A 483 -22.47 -0.91 39.47
N GLY A 484 -23.74 -0.92 39.83
CA GLY A 484 -24.45 0.26 40.30
C GLY A 484 -23.81 0.81 41.57
N GLN A 485 -23.40 2.08 41.51
CA GLN A 485 -23.47 2.95 42.68
C GLN A 485 -24.39 4.12 42.33
N VAL A 486 -25.52 4.10 43.01
CA VAL A 486 -26.46 5.22 43.16
C VAL A 486 -25.71 6.35 43.87
N GLY A 487 -25.75 7.56 43.34
CA GLY A 487 -25.34 8.75 44.11
C GLY A 487 -24.83 9.94 43.29
N GLU A 488 -25.77 10.81 42.94
CA GLU A 488 -25.64 12.28 42.83
C GLU A 488 -24.90 12.97 41.66
N THR A 489 -25.71 13.79 41.00
CA THR A 489 -25.44 14.83 39.99
C THR A 489 -24.69 16.04 40.57
N SER A 490 -23.72 16.60 39.84
CA SER A 490 -23.68 18.05 39.47
C SER A 490 -22.40 18.48 38.73
N ASN A 491 -22.56 19.55 37.95
CA ASN A 491 -21.65 20.20 37.00
C ASN A 491 -20.32 20.75 37.59
N SER A 492 -19.26 20.81 36.76
CA SER A 492 -18.70 22.06 36.20
C SER A 492 -17.21 21.98 35.83
N SER A 493 -16.86 22.77 34.84
CA SER A 493 -15.55 23.07 34.28
C SER A 493 -14.61 23.81 35.25
N VAL A 494 -13.38 23.32 35.50
CA VAL A 494 -12.18 24.14 35.77
C VAL A 494 -10.90 23.37 35.41
N ARG A 495 -9.92 24.08 34.84
CA ARG A 495 -8.57 23.67 34.43
C ARG A 495 -7.55 24.00 35.55
N ALA A 496 -6.66 23.05 35.92
CA ALA A 496 -5.25 23.22 36.42
C ALA A 496 -4.75 21.93 37.14
N PRO A 497 -3.48 21.82 37.62
CA PRO A 497 -2.20 21.69 36.91
C PRO A 497 -1.42 20.39 37.26
N HIS A 498 -0.27 20.16 36.60
CA HIS A 498 0.67 19.03 36.81
C HIS A 498 1.21 18.89 38.25
N ASN A 499 1.32 17.64 38.77
CA ASN A 499 2.61 17.05 39.19
C ASN A 499 2.58 15.58 39.71
N LYS A 500 3.65 14.87 39.33
CA LYS A 500 4.37 13.72 39.94
C LYS A 500 3.80 12.30 39.95
N ALA A 501 4.76 11.39 39.74
CA ALA A 501 4.67 9.97 39.44
C ALA A 501 4.27 9.08 40.63
N GLN A 502 3.57 8.00 40.32
CA GLN A 502 3.61 6.75 41.07
C GLN A 502 3.59 5.56 40.10
N VAL A 503 4.59 4.68 40.29
CA VAL A 503 4.76 3.42 39.58
C VAL A 503 3.82 2.41 40.21
N THR A 504 2.83 1.93 39.46
CA THR A 504 2.17 0.64 39.68
C THR A 504 1.71 0.07 38.34
N SER A 505 2.13 -1.16 38.09
CA SER A 505 1.78 -2.01 36.96
C SER A 505 0.27 -2.26 36.87
N GLN A 506 -0.38 -1.70 35.85
CA GLN A 506 -1.68 -2.17 35.37
C GLN A 506 -1.66 -2.22 33.84
N ALA A 507 -1.70 -3.43 33.30
CA ALA A 507 -2.10 -3.69 31.93
C ALA A 507 -3.63 -3.50 31.83
N GLY A 508 -4.08 -2.86 30.75
CA GLY A 508 -5.51 -2.81 30.40
C GLY A 508 -6.11 -1.40 30.46
N ALA A 509 -5.80 -0.58 29.46
CA ALA A 509 -6.72 0.38 28.82
C ALA A 509 -5.94 1.11 27.72
N ILE A 510 -6.31 0.93 26.45
CA ILE A 510 -5.88 1.86 25.41
C ILE A 510 -6.68 3.15 25.65
N ALA A 511 -6.11 4.09 26.39
CA ALA A 511 -6.59 5.46 26.40
C ALA A 511 -6.55 5.99 24.95
N PRO A 512 -7.50 6.85 24.51
CA PRO A 512 -7.39 7.49 23.20
C PRO A 512 -6.02 8.16 23.14
N GLU A 513 -5.21 7.82 22.13
CA GLU A 513 -3.85 8.35 22.00
C GLU A 513 -3.93 9.89 22.06
N GLY A 514 -3.58 10.47 23.22
CA GLY A 514 -3.41 11.90 23.37
C GLY A 514 -2.35 12.40 22.37
N GLN A 515 -2.24 13.72 22.20
CA GLN A 515 -1.17 14.29 21.37
C GLN A 515 0.19 13.81 21.89
N LYS A 516 0.80 12.85 21.20
CA LYS A 516 2.13 12.36 21.56
C LYS A 516 3.16 13.47 21.31
N PRO A 517 4.13 13.64 22.21
CA PRO A 517 5.27 14.49 21.94
C PRO A 517 5.98 14.08 20.65
N PHE A 518 6.50 15.06 19.91
CA PHE A 518 7.14 14.85 18.60
C PHE A 518 8.20 13.73 18.61
N TYR A 519 8.97 13.58 19.69
CA TYR A 519 10.02 12.57 19.79
C TYR A 519 9.51 11.11 19.81
N GLN A 520 8.20 10.90 19.98
CA GLN A 520 7.54 9.59 19.92
C GLN A 520 6.86 9.34 18.56
N ILE A 521 6.92 10.32 17.64
CA ILE A 521 6.29 10.25 16.33
C ILE A 521 7.35 9.82 15.31
N GLN A 522 7.30 8.55 14.91
CA GLN A 522 8.20 7.95 13.92
C GLN A 522 7.41 7.33 12.77
N ASP A 523 8.09 7.03 11.65
CA ASP A 523 7.56 6.14 10.62
C ASP A 523 7.22 4.77 11.24
N PRO A 524 6.02 4.19 11.07
CA PRO A 524 4.93 4.58 10.18
C PRO A 524 3.96 5.66 10.67
N GLY A 525 3.93 6.01 11.94
CA GLY A 525 3.14 7.13 12.44
C GLY A 525 2.69 6.84 13.85
N THR A 526 1.60 6.08 13.99
CA THR A 526 1.09 5.64 15.29
C THR A 526 1.78 4.36 15.74
N TYR A 527 1.75 4.10 17.06
CA TYR A 527 2.34 2.87 17.60
C TYR A 527 1.57 1.63 17.13
N THR A 528 0.24 1.73 17.08
CA THR A 528 -0.63 0.68 16.50
C THR A 528 -0.23 0.35 15.06
N GLN A 529 0.06 1.36 14.24
CA GLN A 529 0.49 1.12 12.87
C GLN A 529 1.89 0.49 12.81
N LEU A 530 2.81 0.92 13.68
CA LEU A 530 4.13 0.30 13.79
C LEU A 530 4.02 -1.19 14.07
N ILE A 531 3.18 -1.59 15.03
CA ILE A 531 2.98 -3.00 15.40
C ILE A 531 2.37 -3.79 14.23
N LEU A 532 1.31 -3.27 13.60
CA LEU A 532 0.67 -3.94 12.46
C LEU A 532 1.63 -4.12 11.28
N GLU A 533 2.32 -3.06 10.86
CA GLU A 533 3.23 -3.13 9.73
C GLU A 533 4.51 -3.93 10.06
N THR A 534 4.92 -4.00 11.33
CA THR A 534 6.00 -4.91 11.76
C THR A 534 5.60 -6.36 11.56
N ALA A 535 4.38 -6.74 11.95
CA ALA A 535 3.86 -8.08 11.71
C ALA A 535 3.81 -8.40 10.20
N VAL A 536 3.42 -7.44 9.37
CA VAL A 536 3.46 -7.58 7.91
C VAL A 536 4.87 -7.79 7.39
N ILE A 537 5.85 -6.99 7.84
CA ILE A 537 7.26 -7.14 7.46
C ILE A 537 7.78 -8.52 7.85
N GLU A 538 7.49 -8.99 9.06
CA GLU A 538 7.90 -10.33 9.52
C GLU A 538 7.36 -11.42 8.59
N ILE A 539 6.04 -11.42 8.33
CA ILE A 539 5.40 -12.42 7.46
C ILE A 539 5.97 -12.39 6.04
N LEU A 540 6.15 -11.20 5.45
CA LEU A 540 6.67 -11.07 4.08
C LEU A 540 8.15 -11.45 3.96
N SER A 541 8.88 -11.47 5.08
CA SER A 541 10.30 -11.80 5.12
C SER A 541 10.58 -13.28 5.36
N LEU A 542 9.55 -14.07 5.74
CA LEU A 542 9.74 -15.49 6.01
C LEU A 542 10.11 -16.24 4.72
N PRO A 543 11.14 -17.11 4.75
CA PRO A 543 11.57 -17.90 3.60
C PRO A 543 10.67 -19.13 3.31
N VAL A 544 9.35 -18.96 3.43
CA VAL A 544 8.35 -20.00 3.18
C VAL A 544 7.21 -19.48 2.31
N SER A 545 6.44 -20.41 1.73
CA SER A 545 5.35 -20.03 0.82
C SER A 545 4.17 -19.39 1.55
N ALA A 546 3.45 -18.50 0.86
CA ALA A 546 2.19 -17.94 1.35
C ALA A 546 1.19 -19.04 1.76
N SER A 547 1.16 -20.17 1.04
CA SER A 547 0.29 -21.30 1.33
C SER A 547 0.55 -21.90 2.72
N GLN A 548 1.83 -22.11 3.07
CA GLN A 548 2.21 -22.63 4.39
C GLN A 548 1.86 -21.65 5.52
N ILE A 549 2.11 -20.35 5.32
CA ILE A 549 1.78 -19.32 6.32
C ILE A 549 0.28 -19.26 6.54
N VAL A 550 -0.50 -19.21 5.46
CA VAL A 550 -1.96 -19.16 5.53
C VAL A 550 -2.52 -20.43 6.19
N SER A 551 -2.02 -21.61 5.84
CA SER A 551 -2.46 -22.85 6.48
C SER A 551 -2.18 -22.83 7.99
N SER A 552 -1.00 -22.37 8.43
CA SER A 552 -0.70 -22.19 9.86
C SER A 552 -1.67 -21.23 10.56
N LEU A 553 -1.97 -20.08 9.95
CA LEU A 553 -2.91 -19.09 10.49
C LEU A 553 -4.34 -19.64 10.57
N VAL A 554 -4.81 -20.32 9.52
CA VAL A 554 -6.14 -20.95 9.50
C VAL A 554 -6.22 -22.10 10.51
N GLN A 555 -5.16 -22.90 10.67
CA GLN A 555 -5.11 -23.96 11.68
C GLN A 555 -5.25 -23.42 13.10
N ILE A 556 -4.62 -22.29 13.42
CA ILE A 556 -4.80 -21.61 14.71
C ILE A 556 -6.25 -21.21 14.89
N VAL A 557 -6.86 -20.56 13.90
CA VAL A 557 -8.25 -20.10 13.94
C VAL A 557 -9.24 -21.25 14.11
N VAL A 558 -9.05 -22.35 13.38
CA VAL A 558 -9.92 -23.53 13.44
C VAL A 558 -9.94 -24.16 14.84
N HIS A 559 -8.77 -24.25 15.50
CA HIS A 559 -8.63 -24.96 16.78
C HIS A 559 -8.63 -24.04 18.01
N ILE A 560 -8.93 -22.76 17.84
CA ILE A 560 -8.70 -21.74 18.88
C ILE A 560 -9.55 -21.97 20.13
N GLN A 561 -10.85 -22.25 19.98
CA GLN A 561 -11.75 -22.45 21.12
C GLN A 561 -11.45 -23.76 21.88
N PRO A 562 -11.31 -24.94 21.23
CA PRO A 562 -10.90 -26.16 21.91
C PRO A 562 -9.57 -26.00 22.68
N THR A 563 -8.61 -25.30 22.07
CA THR A 563 -7.28 -25.08 22.67
C THR A 563 -7.35 -24.18 23.90
N LEU A 564 -8.12 -23.10 23.85
CA LEU A 564 -8.29 -22.18 24.98
C LEU A 564 -9.05 -22.84 26.15
N VAL A 565 -10.08 -23.65 25.88
CA VAL A 565 -10.85 -24.36 26.93
C VAL A 565 -10.04 -25.47 27.60
N GLN A 566 -9.19 -26.19 26.85
CA GLN A 566 -8.28 -27.19 27.45
C GLN A 566 -7.24 -26.54 28.36
N SER A 567 -6.77 -25.34 28.02
CA SER A 567 -5.79 -24.60 28.82
C SER A 567 -6.33 -24.11 30.18
N SER A 568 -7.62 -23.77 30.26
CA SER A 568 -8.25 -23.32 31.51
C SER A 568 -8.51 -24.45 32.51
N ASN A 569 -8.75 -25.67 32.03
CA ASN A 569 -9.07 -26.83 32.88
C ASN A 569 -7.84 -27.48 33.55
N GLY A 570 -6.62 -26.99 33.27
CA GLY A 570 -5.38 -27.46 33.89
C GLY A 570 -5.08 -26.86 35.27
N LEU A 571 -5.92 -25.95 35.79
CA LEU A 571 -5.74 -25.27 37.07
C LEU A 571 -6.86 -25.65 38.06
N ASN A 572 -6.50 -26.60 38.95
CA ASN A 572 -7.20 -27.10 40.16
C ASN A 572 -8.36 -28.12 40.02
N PRO A 573 -8.23 -29.33 40.64
CA PRO A 573 -9.34 -30.17 41.04
C PRO A 573 -9.72 -29.84 42.50
N THR A 574 -10.98 -29.48 42.74
CA THR A 574 -11.78 -29.62 43.99
C THR A 574 -12.66 -28.40 44.20
N GLY A 575 -13.96 -28.54 43.95
CA GLY A 575 -14.96 -27.53 44.27
C GLY A 575 -16.30 -27.95 43.69
N VAL A 576 -17.19 -28.44 44.54
CA VAL A 576 -18.54 -28.92 44.22
C VAL A 576 -19.32 -27.82 43.49
N GLY A 577 -19.57 -28.02 42.19
CA GLY A 577 -20.23 -27.05 41.33
C GLY A 577 -21.74 -26.98 41.58
N GLN A 578 -22.21 -25.81 42.00
CA GLN A 578 -23.60 -25.41 41.82
C GLN A 578 -23.87 -25.22 40.32
N SER A 579 -24.78 -26.03 39.79
CA SER A 579 -25.28 -25.98 38.42
C SER A 579 -26.06 -24.69 38.17
N SER A 580 -25.56 -23.80 37.30
CA SER A 580 -26.41 -22.82 36.62
C SER A 580 -27.07 -23.50 35.43
N VAL A 581 -28.39 -23.66 35.53
CA VAL A 581 -29.23 -24.24 34.48
C VAL A 581 -29.42 -23.18 33.38
N LEU A 582 -28.72 -23.34 32.26
CA LEU A 582 -29.11 -22.74 30.98
C LEU A 582 -30.06 -23.70 30.25
N PRO A 583 -31.07 -23.21 29.53
CA PRO A 583 -32.08 -24.06 28.88
C PRO A 583 -31.44 -24.88 27.75
N THR A 584 -31.60 -26.20 27.81
CA THR A 584 -31.22 -27.16 26.76
C THR A 584 -32.32 -27.27 25.71
N SER A 585 -31.95 -27.23 24.42
CA SER A 585 -32.83 -27.61 23.30
C SER A 585 -33.10 -29.13 23.30
N PRO A 586 -34.20 -29.62 22.69
CA PRO A 586 -34.68 -30.98 22.91
C PRO A 586 -33.82 -31.99 22.15
N SER A 587 -32.97 -32.71 22.87
CA SER A 587 -32.28 -33.89 22.35
C SER A 587 -33.29 -35.04 22.24
N GLY A 588 -33.58 -35.48 21.01
CA GLY A 588 -34.15 -36.81 20.78
C GLY A 588 -33.19 -37.85 21.34
N GLY A 589 -33.67 -38.68 22.27
CA GLY A 589 -32.86 -39.64 22.98
C GLY A 589 -32.23 -40.69 22.07
N SER A 590 -30.90 -40.76 22.08
CA SER A 590 -30.17 -41.99 21.76
C SER A 590 -28.91 -42.02 22.61
N THR A 591 -28.97 -42.78 23.70
CA THR A 591 -27.80 -43.29 24.42
C THR A 591 -27.24 -44.42 23.58
N ASP A 592 -26.25 -44.12 22.73
CA ASP A 592 -25.20 -45.06 22.30
C ASP A 592 -24.27 -44.38 21.29
N SER A 593 -23.20 -43.75 21.77
CA SER A 593 -22.03 -43.37 20.96
C SER A 593 -20.80 -43.15 21.85
N LEU A 594 -20.49 -44.14 22.70
CA LEU A 594 -19.13 -44.31 23.22
C LEU A 594 -18.31 -45.05 22.16
N GLY A 595 -17.75 -44.30 21.21
CA GLY A 595 -16.68 -44.81 20.34
C GLY A 595 -16.84 -44.45 18.88
N ALA A 596 -16.13 -43.41 18.43
CA ALA A 596 -15.32 -43.42 17.21
C ALA A 596 -14.58 -42.08 17.06
N THR A 597 -13.30 -42.16 16.72
CA THR A 597 -12.40 -41.09 16.23
C THR A 597 -12.10 -39.89 17.15
N ARG A 598 -11.16 -40.10 18.09
CA ARG A 598 -10.28 -39.03 18.55
C ARG A 598 -9.39 -38.59 17.38
N THR A 599 -9.52 -37.35 16.91
CA THR A 599 -8.47 -36.70 16.13
C THR A 599 -7.25 -36.47 17.03
N PRO A 600 -6.01 -36.66 16.54
CA PRO A 600 -4.82 -36.43 17.35
C PRO A 600 -4.73 -34.93 17.71
N SER A 601 -4.48 -34.63 18.98
CA SER A 601 -4.16 -33.29 19.45
C SER A 601 -2.96 -32.74 18.67
N VAL A 602 -3.08 -31.54 18.10
CA VAL A 602 -1.97 -30.84 17.45
C VAL A 602 -0.85 -30.68 18.48
N SER A 603 0.22 -31.44 18.29
CA SER A 603 1.37 -31.45 19.18
C SER A 603 2.21 -30.21 18.85
N GLY A 604 2.16 -29.17 19.69
CA GLY A 604 3.03 -28.01 19.46
C GLY A 604 2.63 -26.67 20.07
N LEU A 605 1.43 -26.50 20.66
CA LEU A 605 1.10 -25.27 21.38
C LEU A 605 1.36 -25.37 22.89
N SER A 606 2.27 -24.55 23.41
CA SER A 606 2.55 -24.41 24.85
C SER A 606 1.48 -23.53 25.53
N ASN A 607 0.37 -24.15 25.95
CA ASN A 607 -0.92 -23.50 26.24
C ASN A 607 -1.10 -22.79 27.60
N SER A 608 -0.19 -22.89 28.56
CA SER A 608 -0.45 -22.39 29.94
C SER A 608 -0.29 -20.87 30.12
N ASN A 609 0.32 -20.15 29.17
CA ASN A 609 0.62 -18.71 29.28
C ASN A 609 -0.33 -17.78 28.50
N PHE A 610 -1.22 -18.34 27.66
CA PHE A 610 -1.95 -17.60 26.63
C PHE A 610 -3.18 -16.86 27.17
N VAL A 611 -3.95 -17.49 28.06
CA VAL A 611 -5.19 -16.90 28.64
C VAL A 611 -4.86 -15.91 29.77
N TRP A 612 -3.92 -16.27 30.65
CA TRP A 612 -3.58 -15.52 31.87
C TRP A 612 -3.06 -14.10 31.64
N ARG A 613 -2.42 -13.84 30.50
CA ARG A 613 -1.83 -12.51 30.17
C ARG A 613 -2.80 -11.55 29.46
N SER A 614 -3.93 -12.04 28.96
CA SER A 614 -4.82 -11.26 28.09
C SER A 614 -5.93 -10.51 28.83
N GLY A 615 -6.37 -11.00 30.00
CA GLY A 615 -7.50 -10.43 30.75
C GLY A 615 -8.88 -10.66 30.12
N TYR A 616 -8.97 -11.39 29.00
CA TYR A 616 -10.24 -11.72 28.31
C TYR A 616 -10.74 -13.12 28.66
N THR A 617 -12.05 -13.33 28.53
CA THR A 617 -12.61 -14.70 28.53
C THR A 617 -12.14 -15.47 27.29
N CYS A 618 -12.12 -16.81 27.35
CA CYS A 618 -11.71 -17.65 26.20
C CYS A 618 -12.51 -17.36 24.92
N GLN A 619 -13.82 -17.09 25.05
CA GLN A 619 -14.69 -16.74 23.93
C GLN A 619 -14.34 -15.36 23.34
N GLN A 620 -14.14 -14.34 24.19
CA GLN A 620 -13.74 -13.01 23.73
C GLN A 620 -12.37 -13.03 23.04
N LEU A 621 -11.40 -13.74 23.62
CA LEU A 621 -10.06 -13.87 23.06
C LEU A 621 -10.07 -14.58 21.70
N SER A 622 -10.90 -15.63 21.55
CA SER A 622 -11.12 -16.31 20.26
C SER A 622 -11.57 -15.32 19.18
N CYS A 623 -12.61 -14.52 19.44
CA CYS A 623 -13.11 -13.54 18.47
C CYS A 623 -12.07 -12.48 18.11
N LEU A 624 -11.32 -11.98 19.10
CA LEU A 624 -10.27 -10.98 18.89
C LEU A 624 -9.10 -11.53 18.04
N LEU A 625 -8.71 -12.78 18.25
CA LEU A 625 -7.66 -13.43 17.46
C LEU A 625 -8.10 -13.68 16.01
N ILE A 626 -9.36 -14.08 15.79
CA ILE A 626 -9.95 -14.18 14.45
C ILE A 626 -9.94 -12.80 13.76
N GLN A 627 -10.33 -11.75 14.49
CA GLN A 627 -10.31 -10.38 13.97
C GLN A 627 -8.89 -9.91 13.63
N ALA A 628 -7.91 -10.19 14.50
CA ALA A 628 -6.50 -9.88 14.26
C ALA A 628 -5.94 -10.64 13.05
N CYS A 629 -6.31 -11.91 12.89
CA CYS A 629 -5.89 -12.73 11.76
C CYS A 629 -6.47 -12.20 10.44
N GLY A 630 -7.77 -11.88 10.42
CA GLY A 630 -8.42 -11.27 9.26
C GLY A 630 -7.81 -9.92 8.88
N LEU A 631 -7.53 -9.07 9.87
CA LEU A 631 -6.85 -7.79 9.66
C LEU A 631 -5.44 -7.98 9.08
N LEU A 632 -4.63 -8.88 9.67
CA LEU A 632 -3.27 -9.16 9.21
C LEU A 632 -3.28 -9.66 7.76
N LEU A 633 -4.13 -10.64 7.44
CA LEU A 633 -4.25 -11.18 6.09
C LEU A 633 -4.65 -10.10 5.07
N ALA A 634 -5.50 -9.14 5.45
CA ALA A 634 -5.90 -8.03 4.58
C ALA A 634 -4.79 -7.00 4.32
N GLN A 635 -3.69 -7.02 5.09
CA GLN A 635 -2.52 -6.16 4.86
C GLN A 635 -1.47 -6.80 3.94
N LEU A 636 -1.65 -8.08 3.55
CA LEU A 636 -0.70 -8.85 2.76
C LEU A 636 -1.05 -8.81 1.25
N PRO A 637 -0.09 -9.13 0.37
CA PRO A 637 -0.32 -9.24 -1.08
C PRO A 637 -1.43 -10.24 -1.45
N GLN A 638 -2.05 -10.03 -2.62
CA GLN A 638 -3.19 -10.83 -3.08
C GLN A 638 -2.89 -12.34 -3.21
N GLU A 639 -1.63 -12.72 -3.36
CA GLU A 639 -1.17 -14.10 -3.31
C GLU A 639 -1.64 -14.80 -2.03
N PHE A 640 -1.57 -14.14 -0.87
CA PHE A 640 -2.07 -14.68 0.41
C PHE A 640 -3.59 -14.81 0.41
N HIS A 641 -4.31 -13.90 -0.26
CA HIS A 641 -5.77 -13.94 -0.34
C HIS A 641 -6.25 -15.17 -1.12
N ILE A 642 -5.58 -15.48 -2.24
CA ILE A 642 -5.89 -16.66 -3.05
C ILE A 642 -5.65 -17.93 -2.23
N GLN A 643 -4.54 -17.99 -1.48
CA GLN A 643 -4.28 -19.11 -0.57
C GLN A 643 -5.32 -19.23 0.54
N LEU A 644 -5.78 -18.10 1.11
CA LEU A 644 -6.85 -18.08 2.12
C LEU A 644 -8.14 -18.66 1.56
N TYR A 645 -8.53 -18.29 0.34
CA TYR A 645 -9.74 -18.83 -0.27
C TYR A 645 -9.65 -20.33 -0.52
N MET A 646 -8.49 -20.83 -0.96
CA MET A 646 -8.28 -22.26 -1.16
C MET A 646 -8.32 -23.03 0.16
N GLU A 647 -7.61 -22.54 1.18
CA GLU A 647 -7.53 -23.22 2.48
C GLU A 647 -8.86 -23.18 3.24
N ALA A 648 -9.56 -22.04 3.21
CA ALA A 648 -10.89 -21.92 3.79
C ALA A 648 -11.88 -22.89 3.11
N ALA A 649 -11.87 -22.96 1.76
CA ALA A 649 -12.70 -23.91 1.03
C ALA A 649 -12.35 -25.37 1.36
N ARG A 650 -11.06 -25.68 1.53
CA ARG A 650 -10.58 -27.01 1.93
C ARG A 650 -11.14 -27.41 3.29
N VAL A 651 -11.01 -26.55 4.31
CA VAL A 651 -11.55 -26.81 5.66
C VAL A 651 -13.07 -27.01 5.63
N ILE A 652 -13.79 -26.19 4.86
CA ILE A 652 -15.24 -26.32 4.71
C ILE A 652 -15.59 -27.68 4.05
N LYS A 653 -14.90 -28.06 2.97
CA LYS A 653 -15.17 -29.31 2.23
C LYS A 653 -14.80 -30.59 2.98
N GLU A 654 -13.69 -30.57 3.70
CA GLU A 654 -13.20 -31.73 4.47
C GLU A 654 -14.02 -31.96 5.76
N SER A 655 -14.88 -31.02 6.14
CA SER A 655 -15.77 -31.19 7.27
C SER A 655 -16.75 -32.35 7.03
N TRP A 656 -16.80 -33.29 7.98
CA TRP A 656 -17.57 -34.54 7.87
C TRP A 656 -19.07 -34.34 7.63
N TRP A 657 -19.59 -33.16 7.98
CA TRP A 657 -20.93 -32.66 7.65
C TRP A 657 -21.32 -32.72 6.18
N LEU A 658 -20.35 -32.60 5.26
CA LEU A 658 -20.58 -32.66 3.83
C LEU A 658 -20.27 -34.03 3.22
N THR A 659 -19.79 -34.99 4.02
CA THR A 659 -19.28 -36.29 3.53
C THR A 659 -19.90 -37.52 4.19
N ASP A 660 -20.58 -37.41 5.34
CA ASP A 660 -21.22 -38.55 6.02
C ASP A 660 -22.72 -38.66 5.73
N GLY A 661 -23.13 -39.69 4.97
CA GLY A 661 -24.52 -39.97 4.59
C GLY A 661 -25.36 -40.68 5.65
N LYS A 662 -24.87 -40.79 6.90
CA LYS A 662 -25.49 -41.60 7.97
C LYS A 662 -26.45 -40.85 8.90
N ARG A 663 -26.44 -39.51 8.92
CA ARG A 663 -27.36 -38.69 9.73
C ARG A 663 -28.48 -38.10 8.89
N SER A 664 -29.60 -37.77 9.53
CA SER A 664 -30.75 -37.18 8.83
C SER A 664 -30.42 -35.79 8.30
N VAL A 665 -30.97 -35.42 7.14
CA VAL A 665 -30.77 -34.09 6.52
C VAL A 665 -31.18 -32.96 7.48
N GLY A 666 -32.23 -33.14 8.28
CA GLY A 666 -32.71 -32.15 9.25
C GLY A 666 -31.76 -31.87 10.43
N GLU A 667 -31.04 -32.88 10.93
CA GLU A 667 -30.04 -32.68 12.01
C GLU A 667 -28.82 -31.89 11.52
N LEU A 668 -28.40 -32.18 10.28
CA LEU A 668 -27.30 -31.48 9.62
C LEU A 668 -27.65 -30.01 9.39
N GLU A 669 -28.89 -29.74 8.97
CA GLU A 669 -29.38 -28.39 8.74
C GLU A 669 -29.47 -27.55 10.01
N SER A 670 -29.94 -28.13 11.11
CA SER A 670 -30.01 -27.44 12.40
C SER A 670 -28.61 -27.07 12.90
N ALA A 671 -27.65 -27.99 12.83
CA ALA A 671 -26.27 -27.75 13.25
C ALA A 671 -25.58 -26.64 12.44
N VAL A 672 -25.79 -26.62 11.12
CA VAL A 672 -25.24 -25.58 10.23
C VAL A 672 -25.88 -24.22 10.52
N CYS A 673 -27.18 -24.15 10.75
CA CYS A 673 -27.86 -22.90 11.09
C CYS A 673 -27.32 -22.27 12.38
N TYR A 674 -27.12 -23.06 13.44
CA TYR A 674 -26.56 -22.52 14.70
C TYR A 674 -25.08 -22.15 14.60
N ALA A 675 -24.27 -23.01 13.98
CA ALA A 675 -22.82 -22.80 13.85
C ALA A 675 -22.45 -21.55 13.03
N LEU A 676 -23.27 -21.20 12.03
CA LEU A 676 -23.07 -20.03 11.17
C LEU A 676 -23.64 -18.73 11.77
N LEU A 677 -24.50 -18.82 12.79
CA LEU A 677 -25.07 -17.65 13.48
C LEU A 677 -24.17 -17.18 14.63
N ASP A 678 -23.66 -18.12 15.42
CA ASP A 678 -22.72 -17.81 16.50
C ASP A 678 -21.72 -18.97 16.71
N PRO A 679 -20.44 -18.80 16.33
CA PRO A 679 -19.43 -19.85 16.50
C PRO A 679 -19.12 -20.15 17.98
N THR A 680 -19.61 -19.36 18.93
CA THR A 680 -19.43 -19.61 20.37
C THR A 680 -20.46 -20.59 20.96
N TRP A 681 -21.52 -20.92 20.21
CA TRP A 681 -22.60 -21.84 20.63
C TRP A 681 -22.43 -23.28 20.13
N ALA A 682 -21.50 -23.48 19.21
CA ALA A 682 -21.13 -24.77 18.65
C ALA A 682 -20.61 -25.74 19.73
N GLN A 683 -21.22 -26.92 19.87
CA GLN A 683 -20.82 -27.95 20.86
C GLN A 683 -19.90 -29.03 20.29
N ASP A 684 -19.76 -29.14 18.97
CA ASP A 684 -18.89 -30.10 18.29
C ASP A 684 -17.71 -29.41 17.57
N ASN A 685 -16.54 -30.04 17.55
CA ASN A 685 -15.32 -29.42 17.01
C ASN A 685 -15.43 -28.98 15.54
N THR A 686 -16.37 -29.53 14.77
CA THR A 686 -16.53 -29.26 13.33
C THR A 686 -17.46 -28.09 13.07
N SER A 687 -18.58 -27.93 13.80
CA SER A 687 -19.38 -26.70 13.78
C SER A 687 -18.54 -25.47 14.11
N THR A 688 -17.73 -25.59 15.16
CA THR A 688 -16.80 -24.54 15.58
C THR A 688 -15.80 -24.19 14.48
N ALA A 689 -15.23 -25.20 13.80
CA ALA A 689 -14.26 -24.99 12.72
C ALA A 689 -14.84 -24.18 11.55
N ILE A 690 -16.01 -24.57 11.05
CA ILE A 690 -16.68 -23.87 9.94
C ILE A 690 -17.07 -22.45 10.36
N GLY A 691 -17.68 -22.30 11.54
CA GLY A 691 -18.06 -20.99 12.07
C GLY A 691 -16.86 -20.05 12.21
N ASN A 692 -15.73 -20.54 12.72
CA ASN A 692 -14.50 -19.76 12.85
C ASN A 692 -13.91 -19.36 11.49
N VAL A 693 -13.92 -20.25 10.49
CA VAL A 693 -13.43 -19.93 9.13
C VAL A 693 -14.33 -18.90 8.45
N VAL A 694 -15.65 -19.00 8.59
CA VAL A 694 -16.58 -17.99 8.05
C VAL A 694 -16.37 -16.65 8.75
N ALA A 695 -16.21 -16.64 10.08
CA ALA A 695 -15.88 -15.42 10.84
C ALA A 695 -14.53 -14.81 10.42
N LEU A 696 -13.53 -15.63 10.13
CA LEU A 696 -12.24 -15.19 9.59
C LEU A 696 -12.41 -14.53 8.22
N LEU A 697 -13.18 -15.13 7.32
CA LEU A 697 -13.48 -14.55 6.01
C LEU A 697 -14.19 -13.21 6.16
N HIS A 698 -15.15 -13.08 7.08
CA HIS A 698 -15.82 -11.81 7.35
C HIS A 698 -14.87 -10.74 7.91
N ALA A 699 -14.03 -11.09 8.89
CA ALA A 699 -13.03 -10.20 9.45
C ALA A 699 -12.00 -9.76 8.39
N PHE A 700 -11.61 -10.66 7.50
CA PHE A 700 -10.73 -10.36 6.38
C PHE A 700 -11.43 -9.43 5.38
N PHE A 701 -12.62 -9.77 4.94
CA PHE A 701 -13.44 -9.00 4.01
C PHE A 701 -13.75 -7.58 4.50
N SER A 702 -13.99 -7.38 5.80
CA SER A 702 -14.27 -6.05 6.35
C SER A 702 -13.07 -5.11 6.23
N ASN A 703 -11.86 -5.65 6.13
CA ASN A 703 -10.61 -4.88 6.06
C ASN A 703 -10.05 -4.74 4.64
N LEU A 704 -10.58 -5.48 3.65
CA LEU A 704 -10.12 -5.35 2.26
C LEU A 704 -10.51 -4.00 1.65
N PRO A 705 -9.68 -3.37 0.81
CA PRO A 705 -10.09 -2.26 -0.05
C PRO A 705 -11.10 -2.74 -1.10
N LEU A 706 -11.93 -1.82 -1.62
CA LEU A 706 -12.98 -2.17 -2.58
C LEU A 706 -12.44 -2.90 -3.82
N GLU A 707 -11.32 -2.45 -4.39
CA GLU A 707 -10.70 -3.09 -5.56
C GLU A 707 -10.43 -4.59 -5.31
N TRP A 708 -9.94 -4.95 -4.13
CA TRP A 708 -9.60 -6.34 -3.82
C TRP A 708 -10.81 -7.20 -3.47
N LEU A 709 -11.96 -6.58 -3.17
CA LEU A 709 -13.21 -7.33 -3.00
C LEU A 709 -13.64 -8.04 -4.29
N GLU A 710 -13.15 -7.62 -5.46
CA GLU A 710 -13.41 -8.32 -6.71
C GLU A 710 -12.95 -9.78 -6.67
N GLY A 711 -11.84 -10.08 -6.00
CA GLY A 711 -11.29 -11.44 -5.89
C GLY A 711 -12.07 -12.38 -4.99
N THR A 712 -12.99 -11.87 -4.16
CA THR A 712 -13.67 -12.67 -3.11
C THR A 712 -14.51 -13.81 -3.68
N HIS A 713 -15.05 -13.67 -4.89
CA HIS A 713 -15.82 -14.73 -5.56
C HIS A 713 -15.04 -16.05 -5.76
N LEU A 714 -13.70 -16.02 -5.69
CA LEU A 714 -12.86 -17.21 -5.80
C LEU A 714 -13.15 -18.24 -4.71
N ILE A 715 -13.55 -17.82 -3.50
CA ILE A 715 -13.96 -18.77 -2.44
C ILE A 715 -15.10 -19.67 -2.92
N ILE A 716 -16.11 -19.09 -3.58
CA ILE A 716 -17.25 -19.84 -4.11
C ILE A 716 -16.80 -20.76 -5.24
N LYS A 717 -15.90 -20.30 -6.11
CA LYS A 717 -15.31 -21.15 -7.15
C LYS A 717 -14.61 -22.37 -6.56
N HIS A 718 -13.87 -22.20 -5.46
CA HIS A 718 -13.21 -23.30 -4.76
C HIS A 718 -14.18 -24.18 -3.97
N LEU A 719 -15.35 -23.68 -3.55
CA LEU A 719 -16.40 -24.48 -2.93
C LEU A 719 -17.16 -25.37 -3.92
N LYS A 720 -17.22 -25.02 -5.21
CA LYS A 720 -17.91 -25.82 -6.22
C LYS A 720 -17.34 -27.24 -6.38
N PRO A 721 -18.17 -28.23 -6.80
CA PRO A 721 -19.64 -28.14 -6.94
C PRO A 721 -20.33 -28.06 -5.57
N VAL A 722 -21.38 -27.24 -5.48
CA VAL A 722 -22.24 -27.15 -4.27
C VAL A 722 -23.54 -27.89 -4.56
N THR A 723 -23.81 -28.96 -3.82
CA THR A 723 -24.92 -29.88 -4.10
C THR A 723 -25.94 -30.01 -2.96
N SER A 724 -25.72 -29.34 -1.83
CA SER A 724 -26.58 -29.43 -0.64
C SER A 724 -27.08 -28.06 -0.19
N ILE A 725 -28.23 -28.05 0.50
CA ILE A 725 -28.80 -26.83 1.11
C ILE A 725 -27.85 -26.25 2.16
N ALA A 726 -27.17 -27.09 2.95
CA ALA A 726 -26.13 -26.66 3.88
C ALA A 726 -24.98 -25.92 3.17
N GLY A 727 -24.46 -26.46 2.06
CA GLY A 727 -23.42 -25.80 1.26
C GLY A 727 -23.90 -24.48 0.65
N LEU A 728 -25.16 -24.42 0.22
CA LEU A 728 -25.81 -23.19 -0.26
C LEU A 728 -25.87 -22.13 0.84
N ARG A 729 -26.32 -22.48 2.05
CA ARG A 729 -26.37 -21.56 3.20
C ARG A 729 -24.98 -21.05 3.58
N ILE A 730 -23.94 -21.90 3.56
CA ILE A 730 -22.55 -21.48 3.81
C ILE A 730 -22.11 -20.45 2.76
N ALA A 731 -22.35 -20.70 1.47
CA ALA A 731 -22.01 -19.76 0.40
C ALA A 731 -22.70 -18.40 0.58
N PHE A 732 -24.00 -18.41 0.90
CA PHE A 732 -24.77 -17.19 1.18
C PHE A 732 -24.30 -16.48 2.44
N ARG A 733 -23.89 -17.21 3.49
CA ARG A 733 -23.33 -16.61 4.71
C ARG A 733 -21.96 -15.99 4.49
N ILE A 734 -21.11 -16.57 3.64
CA ILE A 734 -19.80 -15.99 3.31
C ILE A 734 -19.98 -14.68 2.54
N MET A 735 -20.78 -14.67 1.48
CA MET A 735 -20.85 -13.53 0.54
C MET A 735 -21.97 -12.53 0.83
N GLY A 736 -23.06 -12.95 1.46
CA GLY A 736 -24.23 -12.11 1.72
C GLY A 736 -23.89 -10.81 2.47
N PRO A 737 -23.10 -10.85 3.55
CA PRO A 737 -22.68 -9.64 4.28
C PRO A 737 -21.81 -8.67 3.45
N LEU A 738 -21.22 -9.11 2.33
CA LEU A 738 -20.46 -8.23 1.44
C LEU A 738 -21.34 -7.34 0.59
N LEU A 739 -22.51 -7.83 0.14
CA LEU A 739 -23.34 -7.13 -0.83
C LEU A 739 -23.75 -5.72 -0.37
N PRO A 740 -24.11 -5.49 0.91
CA PRO A 740 -24.33 -4.14 1.43
C PRO A 740 -23.18 -3.16 1.15
N ARG A 741 -21.95 -3.62 1.37
CA ARG A 741 -20.73 -2.83 1.16
C ARG A 741 -20.48 -2.53 -0.33
N LEU A 742 -21.01 -3.36 -1.21
CA LEU A 742 -20.87 -3.26 -2.66
C LEU A 742 -22.01 -2.46 -3.31
N ALA A 743 -22.99 -1.96 -2.56
CA ALA A 743 -24.17 -1.31 -3.13
C ALA A 743 -23.84 -0.11 -4.05
N ASN A 744 -22.74 0.61 -3.77
CA ASN A 744 -22.27 1.72 -4.61
C ASN A 744 -21.33 1.27 -5.75
N ALA A 745 -20.91 0.00 -5.75
CA ALA A 745 -20.10 -0.67 -6.77
C ALA A 745 -20.97 -1.63 -7.60
N HIS A 746 -21.98 -1.08 -8.29
CA HIS A 746 -23.06 -1.83 -8.97
C HIS A 746 -22.60 -3.04 -9.80
N THR A 747 -21.51 -2.90 -10.55
CA THR A 747 -20.94 -3.98 -11.37
C THR A 747 -20.45 -5.15 -10.51
N LEU A 748 -19.73 -4.85 -9.44
CA LEU A 748 -19.22 -5.86 -8.50
C LEU A 748 -20.36 -6.46 -7.66
N PHE A 749 -21.32 -5.64 -7.21
CA PHE A 749 -22.54 -6.14 -6.55
C PHE A 749 -23.26 -7.17 -7.41
N SER A 750 -23.55 -6.83 -8.67
CA SER A 750 -24.23 -7.71 -9.62
C SER A 750 -23.44 -8.98 -9.89
N LYS A 751 -22.10 -8.89 -9.98
CA LYS A 751 -21.20 -10.03 -10.13
C LYS A 751 -21.31 -10.99 -8.94
N ILE A 752 -21.25 -10.48 -7.72
CA ILE A 752 -21.34 -11.32 -6.50
C ILE A 752 -22.74 -11.92 -6.34
N LEU A 753 -23.81 -11.15 -6.59
CA LEU A 753 -25.18 -11.68 -6.56
C LEU A 753 -25.39 -12.78 -7.62
N SER A 754 -24.87 -12.58 -8.83
CA SER A 754 -24.86 -13.61 -9.88
C SER A 754 -24.18 -14.90 -9.43
N VAL A 755 -23.03 -14.78 -8.76
CA VAL A 755 -22.31 -15.94 -8.20
C VAL A 755 -23.18 -16.71 -7.21
N LEU A 756 -23.88 -16.02 -6.29
CA LEU A 756 -24.80 -16.66 -5.34
C LEU A 756 -26.00 -17.34 -6.02
N LEU A 757 -26.61 -16.67 -7.00
CA LEU A 757 -27.72 -17.25 -7.76
C LEU A 757 -27.29 -18.48 -8.58
N ASN A 758 -26.06 -18.48 -9.11
CA ASN A 758 -25.50 -19.65 -9.78
C ASN A 758 -25.29 -20.83 -8.81
N VAL A 759 -24.89 -20.58 -7.56
CA VAL A 759 -24.80 -21.64 -6.54
C VAL A 759 -26.20 -22.19 -6.23
N MET A 760 -27.21 -21.32 -6.16
CA MET A 760 -28.60 -21.76 -5.99
C MET A 760 -29.09 -22.62 -7.16
N ALA A 761 -28.69 -22.28 -8.39
CA ALA A 761 -28.95 -23.10 -9.58
C ALA A 761 -28.15 -24.42 -9.60
N ASP A 762 -26.95 -24.47 -9.00
CA ASP A 762 -26.19 -25.73 -8.85
C ASP A 762 -26.97 -26.74 -7.98
N VAL A 763 -27.70 -26.27 -6.95
CA VAL A 763 -28.49 -27.12 -6.05
C VAL A 763 -29.91 -27.39 -6.58
N PHE A 764 -30.61 -26.36 -7.07
CA PHE A 764 -32.04 -26.41 -7.45
C PHE A 764 -32.31 -26.27 -8.95
N GLY A 765 -31.30 -26.40 -9.79
CA GLY A 765 -31.43 -26.26 -11.24
C GLY A 765 -32.23 -27.39 -11.88
N ARG A 766 -32.83 -27.13 -13.06
CA ARG A 766 -33.61 -28.14 -13.81
C ARG A 766 -32.85 -29.42 -14.16
N ASN A 767 -31.52 -29.33 -14.20
CA ASN A 767 -30.63 -30.44 -14.53
C ASN A 767 -30.06 -31.16 -13.28
N SER A 768 -30.45 -30.77 -12.05
CA SER A 768 -30.03 -31.49 -10.85
C SER A 768 -30.81 -32.81 -10.71
N GLN A 769 -30.10 -33.91 -10.40
CA GLN A 769 -30.61 -35.29 -10.39
C GLN A 769 -30.31 -35.97 -9.06
N PRO A 770 -31.25 -36.77 -8.51
CA PRO A 770 -32.60 -36.41 -8.14
C PRO A 770 -32.68 -35.97 -6.66
N SER A 771 -33.22 -34.79 -6.38
CA SER A 771 -33.63 -34.39 -5.03
C SER A 771 -35.16 -34.33 -4.94
N ALA A 772 -35.73 -34.73 -3.81
CA ALA A 772 -37.16 -34.60 -3.53
C ALA A 772 -37.65 -33.16 -3.76
N PRO A 773 -38.97 -32.94 -3.98
CA PRO A 773 -39.54 -31.60 -3.94
C PRO A 773 -39.19 -30.94 -2.61
N ILE A 774 -38.73 -29.70 -2.66
CA ILE A 774 -38.30 -28.96 -1.48
C ILE A 774 -39.48 -28.19 -0.90
N GLU A 775 -39.70 -28.29 0.40
CA GLU A 775 -40.69 -27.44 1.07
C GLU A 775 -40.16 -26.01 1.20
N ALA A 776 -41.00 -25.01 0.93
CA ALA A 776 -40.60 -23.60 1.01
C ALA A 776 -40.04 -23.20 2.40
N SER A 777 -40.50 -23.87 3.46
CA SER A 777 -40.02 -23.73 4.84
C SER A 777 -38.54 -24.05 4.99
N GLU A 778 -37.99 -24.97 4.19
CA GLU A 778 -36.58 -25.38 4.25
C GLU A 778 -35.64 -24.31 3.71
N ILE A 779 -36.11 -23.39 2.85
CA ILE A 779 -35.26 -22.35 2.24
C ILE A 779 -35.78 -20.93 2.45
N ALA A 780 -36.71 -20.75 3.39
CA ALA A 780 -37.34 -19.46 3.67
C ALA A 780 -36.30 -18.36 3.98
N ASP A 781 -35.23 -18.71 4.69
CA ASP A 781 -34.13 -17.79 5.02
C ASP A 781 -33.40 -17.26 3.77
N ILE A 782 -33.23 -18.10 2.75
CA ILE A 782 -32.61 -17.73 1.47
C ILE A 782 -33.56 -16.86 0.64
N ILE A 783 -34.86 -17.21 0.62
CA ILE A 783 -35.88 -16.41 -0.08
C ILE A 783 -35.99 -15.01 0.56
N ASP A 784 -36.06 -14.94 1.89
CA ASP A 784 -36.09 -13.68 2.64
C ASP A 784 -34.84 -12.84 2.38
N PHE A 785 -33.66 -13.46 2.33
CA PHE A 785 -32.42 -12.78 1.96
C PHE A 785 -32.50 -12.17 0.56
N LEU A 786 -33.04 -12.89 -0.43
CA LEU A 786 -33.19 -12.38 -1.80
C LEU A 786 -34.18 -11.20 -1.86
N HIS A 787 -35.27 -11.25 -1.10
CA HIS A 787 -36.15 -10.08 -0.94
C HIS A 787 -35.43 -8.89 -0.32
N HIS A 788 -34.65 -9.13 0.75
CA HIS A 788 -33.89 -8.09 1.43
C HIS A 788 -32.87 -7.40 0.50
N ILE A 789 -32.10 -8.20 -0.24
CA ILE A 789 -30.97 -7.66 -1.01
C ILE A 789 -31.40 -6.84 -2.23
N VAL A 790 -32.54 -7.19 -2.82
CA VAL A 790 -33.16 -6.49 -3.95
C VAL A 790 -33.58 -5.08 -3.58
N HIS A 791 -33.99 -4.85 -2.33
CA HIS A 791 -34.26 -3.51 -1.82
C HIS A 791 -32.99 -2.73 -1.49
N TYR A 792 -31.92 -3.41 -1.05
CA TYR A 792 -30.72 -2.76 -0.55
C TYR A 792 -29.96 -1.97 -1.64
N GLU A 793 -29.81 -2.50 -2.85
CA GLU A 793 -29.10 -1.81 -3.93
C GLU A 793 -29.86 -0.58 -4.48
N GLY A 794 -31.17 -0.49 -4.22
CA GLY A 794 -32.02 0.60 -4.73
C GLY A 794 -31.62 2.00 -4.26
N GLN A 795 -30.96 2.14 -3.11
CA GLN A 795 -30.65 3.44 -2.49
C GLN A 795 -29.23 3.61 -1.92
N GLY A 796 -28.37 2.58 -1.95
CA GLY A 796 -26.99 2.70 -1.43
C GLY A 796 -26.90 2.92 0.09
N GLY A 797 -27.92 2.46 0.84
CA GLY A 797 -28.08 2.69 2.28
C GLY A 797 -29.14 1.76 2.91
N PRO A 798 -29.47 1.90 4.21
CA PRO A 798 -30.42 1.03 4.89
C PRO A 798 -31.80 1.09 4.23
N VAL A 799 -32.40 -0.09 3.99
CA VAL A 799 -33.68 -0.26 3.31
C VAL A 799 -34.77 0.58 3.96
N GLN A 800 -35.24 1.60 3.25
CA GLN A 800 -36.41 2.40 3.62
C GLN A 800 -37.69 1.82 3.00
N PRO A 801 -38.88 2.06 3.59
CA PRO A 801 -40.16 1.63 3.01
C PRO A 801 -40.43 2.14 1.58
N SER A 802 -39.79 3.24 1.18
CA SER A 802 -39.86 3.83 -0.17
C SER A 802 -38.80 3.30 -1.15
N SER A 803 -37.96 2.34 -0.75
CA SER A 803 -36.84 1.84 -1.56
C SER A 803 -37.35 1.03 -2.74
N LYS A 804 -37.05 1.50 -3.96
CA LYS A 804 -37.37 0.79 -5.19
C LYS A 804 -36.19 -0.07 -5.63
N PRO A 805 -36.40 -1.36 -5.93
CA PRO A 805 -35.38 -2.19 -6.53
C PRO A 805 -34.90 -1.69 -7.89
N ARG A 806 -33.63 -1.93 -8.23
CA ARG A 806 -33.10 -1.67 -9.57
C ARG A 806 -33.60 -2.71 -10.57
N ALA A 807 -33.98 -2.26 -11.75
CA ALA A 807 -34.46 -3.13 -12.83
C ALA A 807 -33.43 -4.20 -13.23
N GLU A 808 -32.14 -3.86 -13.22
CA GLU A 808 -31.05 -4.79 -13.56
C GLU A 808 -30.95 -5.97 -12.58
N VAL A 809 -31.20 -5.74 -11.29
CA VAL A 809 -31.21 -6.77 -10.24
C VAL A 809 -32.40 -7.68 -10.39
N LEU A 810 -33.58 -7.09 -10.59
CA LEU A 810 -34.81 -7.85 -10.86
C LEU A 810 -34.68 -8.70 -12.13
N ALA A 811 -34.01 -8.18 -13.16
CA ALA A 811 -33.71 -8.95 -14.37
C ALA A 811 -32.71 -10.09 -14.09
N LEU A 812 -31.72 -9.86 -13.24
CA LEU A 812 -30.73 -10.87 -12.85
C LEU A 812 -31.37 -12.03 -12.08
N ILE A 813 -32.24 -11.73 -11.11
CA ILE A 813 -33.02 -12.75 -10.38
C ILE A 813 -34.02 -13.43 -11.30
N GLY A 814 -34.70 -12.70 -12.18
CA GLY A 814 -35.62 -13.28 -13.15
C GLY A 814 -34.96 -14.31 -14.06
N ARG A 815 -33.77 -14.00 -14.60
CA ARG A 815 -32.98 -14.96 -15.38
C ARG A 815 -32.57 -16.18 -14.57
N ALA A 816 -32.14 -15.99 -13.32
CA ALA A 816 -31.79 -17.12 -12.46
C ALA A 816 -33.01 -17.99 -12.14
N ALA A 817 -34.18 -17.40 -11.86
CA ALA A 817 -35.40 -18.15 -11.57
C ALA A 817 -35.84 -19.05 -12.74
N GLU A 818 -35.52 -18.69 -13.99
CA GLU A 818 -35.83 -19.51 -15.16
C GLU A 818 -34.99 -20.80 -15.27
N THR A 819 -33.82 -20.85 -14.63
CA THR A 819 -32.96 -22.05 -14.64
C THR A 819 -33.30 -23.04 -13.53
N LEU A 820 -34.16 -22.63 -12.57
CA LEU A 820 -34.58 -23.45 -11.43
C LEU A 820 -35.72 -24.40 -11.79
N ARG A 821 -35.86 -25.44 -10.98
CA ARG A 821 -37.02 -26.35 -11.01
C ARG A 821 -38.32 -25.62 -10.59
N PRO A 822 -39.50 -26.09 -11.02
CA PRO A 822 -40.78 -25.43 -10.73
C PRO A 822 -41.10 -25.26 -9.23
N ASP A 823 -40.70 -26.21 -8.39
CA ASP A 823 -40.89 -26.21 -6.93
C ASP A 823 -40.15 -25.07 -6.23
N VAL A 824 -39.05 -24.56 -6.79
CA VAL A 824 -38.33 -23.39 -6.25
C VAL A 824 -38.59 -22.13 -7.09
N GLN A 825 -38.78 -22.27 -8.40
CA GLN A 825 -39.00 -21.17 -9.33
C GLN A 825 -40.18 -20.28 -8.93
N HIS A 826 -41.29 -20.87 -8.48
CA HIS A 826 -42.50 -20.11 -8.09
C HIS A 826 -42.28 -19.24 -6.85
N LEU A 827 -41.29 -19.54 -6.00
CA LEU A 827 -40.97 -18.72 -4.83
C LEU A 827 -40.28 -17.39 -5.22
N LEU A 828 -39.71 -17.32 -6.43
CA LEU A 828 -38.99 -16.15 -6.93
C LEU A 828 -39.75 -15.37 -8.01
N THR A 829 -40.96 -15.80 -8.41
CA THR A 829 -41.73 -15.12 -9.47
C THR A 829 -42.07 -13.68 -9.13
N HIS A 830 -42.15 -13.35 -7.84
CA HIS A 830 -42.41 -11.98 -7.36
C HIS A 830 -41.18 -11.04 -7.48
N LEU A 831 -39.99 -11.60 -7.67
CA LEU A 831 -38.70 -10.89 -7.77
C LEU A 831 -38.22 -10.76 -9.23
N LYS A 832 -39.12 -10.40 -10.15
CA LYS A 832 -38.84 -10.24 -11.59
C LYS A 832 -39.07 -8.82 -12.07
N ALA A 833 -38.60 -8.50 -13.28
CA ALA A 833 -38.88 -7.22 -13.91
C ALA A 833 -40.28 -7.13 -14.55
N ASP A 834 -41.04 -8.23 -14.58
CA ASP A 834 -42.38 -8.30 -15.16
C ASP A 834 -43.43 -7.63 -14.26
N VAL A 835 -44.13 -6.64 -14.80
CA VAL A 835 -45.16 -5.84 -14.12
C VAL A 835 -46.37 -6.67 -13.69
N ASN A 836 -46.65 -7.79 -14.37
CA ASN A 836 -47.83 -8.62 -14.08
C ASN A 836 -47.59 -9.62 -12.93
N SER A 837 -46.34 -10.00 -12.68
CA SER A 837 -45.97 -11.03 -11.70
C SER A 837 -45.15 -10.49 -10.53
N SER A 838 -44.49 -9.34 -10.71
CA SER A 838 -43.68 -8.71 -9.67
C SER A 838 -44.43 -7.66 -8.88
N ILE A 839 -44.37 -7.81 -7.56
CA ILE A 839 -44.82 -6.80 -6.59
C ILE A 839 -43.95 -5.53 -6.62
N TYR A 840 -42.79 -5.57 -7.27
CA TYR A 840 -41.80 -4.48 -7.31
C TYR A 840 -41.75 -3.74 -8.65
N ALA A 841 -42.08 -4.40 -9.75
CA ALA A 841 -42.21 -3.76 -11.07
C ALA A 841 -43.51 -2.97 -11.21
N ALA A 842 -44.55 -3.30 -10.43
CA ALA A 842 -45.84 -2.63 -10.40
C ALA A 842 -45.83 -1.33 -9.56
N THR A 843 -45.09 -0.30 -9.98
CA THR A 843 -45.26 1.06 -9.41
C THR A 843 -45.72 2.10 -10.43
N HIS A 844 -46.94 1.89 -10.97
CA HIS A 844 -47.89 2.96 -11.34
C HIS A 844 -49.33 2.41 -11.38
N PRO A 845 -50.25 2.77 -10.47
CA PRO A 845 -51.56 3.16 -10.92
C PRO A 845 -51.42 4.57 -11.49
N LYS A 846 -51.56 4.72 -12.81
CA LYS A 846 -51.91 6.04 -13.34
C LYS A 846 -53.26 6.38 -12.70
N PHE A 847 -53.30 7.32 -11.76
CA PHE A 847 -54.55 7.99 -11.46
C PHE A 847 -54.96 8.67 -12.78
N VAL A 848 -55.93 8.05 -13.46
CA VAL A 848 -56.65 8.70 -14.54
C VAL A 848 -57.24 9.96 -13.92
N GLN A 849 -56.73 11.13 -14.33
CA GLN A 849 -57.47 12.36 -14.13
C GLN A 849 -58.79 12.17 -14.88
N ASN A 850 -59.87 11.92 -14.13
CA ASN A 850 -61.21 12.03 -14.67
C ASN A 850 -61.40 13.49 -15.08
N THR A 851 -61.30 13.75 -16.38
CA THR A 851 -61.99 14.88 -16.99
C THR A 851 -63.48 14.57 -17.00
N ASN A 852 -64.20 15.16 -16.05
CA ASN A 852 -65.55 15.68 -16.22
C ASN A 852 -65.65 16.98 -15.44
#